data_AF-A0A061ELZ6-F1
#
_entry.id   AF-A0A061ELZ6-F1
#
_cell.length_a   1.000
_cell.length_b   1.000
_cell.length_c   1.000
_cell.angle_alpha   90.00
_cell.angle_beta   90.00
_cell.angle_gamma   90.00
#
_symmetry.space_group_name_H-M   'P 1'
#
loop_
_entity.id
_entity.type
_entity.pdbx_description
1 polymer ?
#
loop_
_entity_poly.entity_id
_entity_poly.type
_entity_poly.pdbx_seq_one_letter_code
_entity_poly.pdbx_strand_id
1 'polypeptide(L)'
;MKFGHFLKQNMDSISAEVLKAAQAVIDAVIRLCKEYLQVIYWEFSAAEPENDEHDMNCEQACVTNHIMNITTVTIEKLFELGILAANGGGSLVTILNVSWKGVVTLLQLAKGKLTVNVKVADIIVTLISLVNDSLKCAAEAWSSPLKDTVSVTEARRIFVPIKFYLINAVKISSLYPCQAYMVYRDLTLCVLILSTFKLSLSHEKLMKNVSEVMAELLEKTSLDLLISLLNSADVKQELKYELLDWLFYDDCWSNDVNEDPVSKCRTTSMDEIFSVSCEAMPRSRVLLLGRIALYSSFLRYSFDLEEDVKLVIARKLGWFMNIIIDEEVYSFILVSQIPVLYVSGKTVELTWELTYSALLHALKTFVVVVSSTLAWEELGSFMVKNFLHPHFLCSEIIMELWCFLVRHAAIELVNDIIDELCALMKLVASPESVFVPDSSLRKMARSVCMLLTFSTPSVVDRVYSSVAGDDRSQLSPVLYAVLLLEGFPLTLLSQNMRSITKDKIITDYFGFIDSLDDKSLTVSSSEFGIPVFALSAFLQSLQVTVSDTDMKTLKFLVAIACGCRNSVDKLNKEVYCLLLSQTLVIISNLSHLYASDEMEEVILELHNLFVSGPGASDTLLYQCKPGLALFMAGLSNMGMSESDNCAKSSAVWELYHMLLRERHWAIIHLSIAAFGYFAARTNCNQLWKFVPQDAALSYDLVSGNDANEERFMSEFKAFLEKEMALPAVTPSSEQQGLLLEEGLVLKEKVRKISNIKAEASGCDSMEIDDENQSNKRRKLPDGINKGVELLQNGLKVISDCLTQWQPSHVESAELHDKFLTHFSSLENVIARLVGLTS
;
A
#
# COMPACT_ATOMS: atom_id res chain seq x y z
N MET A 1 18.64 12.89 66.09
CA MET A 1 18.55 13.20 64.64
C MET A 1 19.91 13.47 63.96
N LYS A 2 20.91 14.11 64.61
CA LYS A 2 22.25 14.35 64.00
C LYS A 2 23.16 13.11 63.84
N PHE A 3 23.03 12.09 64.69
CA PHE A 3 23.87 10.89 64.65
C PHE A 3 23.54 9.94 63.47
N GLY A 4 22.26 9.83 63.10
CA GLY A 4 21.82 9.06 61.92
C GLY A 4 22.23 9.69 60.59
N HIS A 5 22.35 11.03 60.53
CA HIS A 5 22.82 11.73 59.34
C HIS A 5 24.34 11.57 59.14
N PHE A 6 25.11 11.54 60.22
CA PHE A 6 26.56 11.33 60.19
C PHE A 6 26.92 9.87 59.82
N LEU A 7 26.20 8.89 60.36
CA LEU A 7 26.36 7.48 59.98
C LEU A 7 25.99 7.22 58.52
N LYS A 8 24.93 7.86 58.01
CA LYS A 8 24.52 7.77 56.61
C LYS A 8 25.57 8.37 55.66
N GLN A 9 26.09 9.56 55.97
CA GLN A 9 27.17 10.18 55.17
C GLN A 9 28.48 9.37 55.17
N ASN A 10 28.87 8.77 56.30
CA ASN A 10 30.07 7.92 56.35
C ASN A 10 29.86 6.60 55.59
N MET A 11 28.68 5.98 55.69
CA MET A 11 28.35 4.79 54.90
C MET A 11 28.30 5.07 53.40
N ASP A 12 27.74 6.21 52.99
CA ASP A 12 27.69 6.61 51.58
C ASP A 12 29.10 6.90 51.03
N SER A 13 29.99 7.49 51.85
CA SER A 13 31.40 7.72 51.50
C SER A 13 32.19 6.41 51.36
N ILE A 14 32.05 5.48 52.30
CA ILE A 14 32.71 4.16 52.25
C ILE A 14 32.20 3.35 51.06
N SER A 15 30.89 3.37 50.82
CA SER A 15 30.27 2.73 49.65
C SER A 15 30.83 3.26 48.33
N ALA A 16 31.00 4.59 48.21
CA ALA A 16 31.58 5.20 47.02
C ALA A 16 33.07 4.84 46.81
N GLU A 17 33.86 4.72 47.87
CA GLU A 17 35.26 4.28 47.79
C GLU A 17 35.38 2.79 47.41
N VAL A 18 34.55 1.94 47.99
CA VAL A 18 34.48 0.51 47.63
C VAL A 18 34.11 0.34 46.16
N LEU A 19 33.17 1.15 45.65
CA LEU A 19 32.73 1.10 44.26
C LEU A 19 33.83 1.56 43.28
N LYS A 20 34.61 2.58 43.64
CA LYS A 20 35.80 3.00 42.88
C LYS A 20 36.89 1.93 42.89
N ALA A 21 37.14 1.30 44.03
CA ALA A 21 38.12 0.22 44.15
C ALA A 21 37.69 -0.99 43.29
N ALA A 22 36.42 -1.39 43.36
CA ALA A 22 35.86 -2.45 42.54
C ALA A 22 36.01 -2.14 41.04
N GLN A 23 35.71 -0.92 40.62
CA GLN A 23 35.90 -0.49 39.22
C GLN A 23 37.38 -0.62 38.78
N ALA A 24 38.32 -0.14 39.61
CA ALA A 24 39.75 -0.23 39.28
C ALA A 24 40.24 -1.69 39.16
N VAL A 25 39.72 -2.58 40.00
CA VAL A 25 40.02 -4.03 39.91
C VAL A 25 39.47 -4.61 38.61
N ILE A 26 38.22 -4.32 38.27
CA ILE A 26 37.60 -4.80 37.02
C ILE A 26 38.39 -4.31 35.80
N ASP A 27 38.74 -3.02 35.76
CA ASP A 27 39.54 -2.44 34.68
C ASP A 27 40.92 -3.11 34.57
N ALA A 28 41.58 -3.39 35.69
CA ALA A 28 42.87 -4.08 35.72
C ALA A 28 42.76 -5.52 35.19
N VAL A 29 41.73 -6.26 35.56
CA VAL A 29 41.48 -7.63 35.09
C VAL A 29 41.15 -7.66 33.59
N ILE A 30 40.33 -6.72 33.12
CA ILE A 30 40.04 -6.57 31.68
C ILE A 30 41.34 -6.27 30.92
N ARG A 31 42.18 -5.35 31.41
CA ARG A 31 43.46 -5.01 30.78
C ARG A 31 44.40 -6.21 30.75
N LEU A 32 44.50 -6.97 31.83
CA LEU A 32 45.32 -8.18 31.88
C LEU A 32 44.90 -9.20 30.81
N CYS A 33 43.60 -9.47 30.70
CA CYS A 33 43.09 -10.40 29.68
C CYS A 33 43.34 -9.87 28.26
N LYS A 34 43.25 -8.55 28.04
CA LYS A 34 43.57 -7.92 26.75
C LYS A 34 45.03 -8.17 26.33
N GLU A 35 45.97 -7.89 27.23
CA GLU A 35 47.40 -8.09 26.97
C GLU A 35 47.69 -9.56 26.67
N TYR A 36 47.14 -10.50 27.47
CA TYR A 36 47.33 -11.93 27.23
C TYR A 36 46.76 -12.41 25.90
N LEU A 37 45.58 -11.94 25.50
CA LEU A 37 45.02 -12.26 24.19
C LEU A 37 45.87 -11.68 23.06
N GLN A 38 46.40 -10.46 23.21
CA GLN A 38 47.26 -9.82 22.21
C GLN A 38 48.59 -10.56 22.01
N VAL A 39 49.20 -11.08 23.08
CA VAL A 39 50.41 -11.91 23.00
C VAL A 39 50.14 -13.17 22.16
N ILE A 40 48.99 -13.83 22.34
CA ILE A 40 48.57 -14.96 21.50
C ILE A 40 48.38 -14.53 20.03
N TYR A 41 47.93 -13.30 19.75
CA TYR A 41 47.83 -12.84 18.36
C TYR A 41 49.21 -12.64 17.70
N TRP A 42 50.20 -12.19 18.46
CA TRP A 42 51.56 -11.94 17.95
C TRP A 42 52.34 -13.23 17.68
N GLU A 43 52.26 -14.21 18.58
CA GLU A 43 52.99 -15.49 18.40
C GLU A 43 52.50 -16.32 17.20
N PHE A 44 51.21 -16.22 16.84
CA PHE A 44 50.63 -16.99 15.73
C PHE A 44 50.67 -16.27 14.37
N SER A 45 50.94 -14.96 14.33
CA SER A 45 51.10 -14.20 13.07
C SER A 45 52.56 -14.13 12.60
N ALA A 46 53.51 -14.47 13.47
CA ALA A 46 54.94 -14.52 13.18
C ALA A 46 55.46 -15.89 12.70
N ALA A 47 54.60 -16.92 12.65
CA ALA A 47 54.95 -18.23 12.12
C ALA A 47 54.62 -18.30 10.62
N GLU A 48 55.64 -18.20 9.76
CA GLU A 48 55.55 -18.62 8.35
C GLU A 48 55.24 -20.13 8.28
N PRO A 49 54.57 -20.63 7.22
CA PRO A 49 54.30 -22.04 7.07
C PRO A 49 55.55 -22.73 6.53
N GLU A 50 56.56 -22.93 7.37
CA GLU A 50 57.58 -23.94 7.05
C GLU A 50 57.02 -25.31 7.45
N ASN A 51 56.89 -26.16 6.42
CA ASN A 51 56.51 -27.55 6.53
C ASN A 51 57.42 -28.26 7.54
N ASP A 52 56.92 -28.47 8.76
CA ASP A 52 57.29 -29.62 9.58
C ASP A 52 56.07 -30.06 10.39
N GLU A 53 55.32 -30.98 9.80
CA GLU A 53 54.33 -31.82 10.48
C GLU A 53 55.03 -32.75 11.48
N HIS A 54 55.47 -32.24 12.63
CA HIS A 54 55.59 -32.96 13.92
C HIS A 54 56.39 -32.17 14.97
N ASP A 55 55.78 -31.18 15.62
CA ASP A 55 55.83 -30.93 17.08
C ASP A 55 55.23 -29.56 17.40
N MET A 56 53.92 -29.50 17.65
CA MET A 56 53.39 -28.42 18.50
C MET A 56 53.81 -28.76 19.93
N ASN A 57 54.78 -28.03 20.48
CA ASN A 57 55.19 -28.15 21.89
C ASN A 57 53.96 -28.18 22.81
N CYS A 58 53.73 -29.30 23.50
CA CYS A 58 52.61 -29.52 24.43
C CYS A 58 52.45 -28.39 25.47
N GLU A 59 53.55 -27.70 25.79
CA GLU A 59 53.61 -26.57 26.72
C GLU A 59 52.91 -25.30 26.17
N GLN A 60 53.08 -24.98 24.88
CA GLN A 60 52.50 -23.79 24.25
C GLN A 60 50.98 -23.92 24.04
N ALA A 61 50.52 -25.14 23.70
CA ALA A 61 49.10 -25.47 23.70
C ALA A 61 48.47 -25.38 25.11
N CYS A 62 49.21 -25.78 26.15
CA CYS A 62 48.76 -25.70 27.54
C CYS A 62 48.65 -24.24 28.04
N VAL A 63 49.61 -23.37 27.71
CA VAL A 63 49.58 -21.94 28.03
C VAL A 63 48.43 -21.23 27.33
N THR A 64 48.23 -21.52 26.04
CA THR A 64 47.09 -20.99 25.26
C THR A 64 45.76 -21.40 25.90
N ASN A 65 45.60 -22.68 26.27
CA ASN A 65 44.40 -23.17 26.94
C ASN A 65 44.18 -22.49 28.31
N HIS A 66 45.24 -22.24 29.07
CA HIS A 66 45.15 -21.56 30.36
C HIS A 66 44.70 -20.10 30.22
N ILE A 67 45.26 -19.34 29.28
CA ILE A 67 44.86 -17.95 28.98
C ILE A 67 43.40 -17.90 28.50
N MET A 68 42.99 -18.86 27.67
CA MET A 68 41.61 -18.97 27.20
C MET A 68 40.64 -19.28 28.33
N ASN A 69 41.01 -20.15 29.29
CA ASN A 69 40.21 -20.42 30.48
C ASN A 69 40.11 -19.20 31.41
N ILE A 70 41.21 -18.48 31.66
CA ILE A 70 41.19 -17.23 32.44
C ILE A 70 40.25 -16.20 31.80
N THR A 71 40.34 -16.05 30.47
CA THR A 71 39.48 -15.12 29.72
C THR A 71 38.02 -15.54 29.80
N THR A 72 37.73 -16.84 29.66
CA THR A 72 36.37 -17.40 29.78
C THR A 72 35.77 -17.09 31.15
N VAL A 73 36.47 -17.45 32.23
CA VAL A 73 36.02 -17.18 33.61
C VAL A 73 35.84 -15.69 33.85
N THR A 74 36.74 -14.86 33.31
CA THR A 74 36.61 -13.41 33.42
C THR A 74 35.35 -12.90 32.72
N ILE A 75 35.04 -13.38 31.51
CA ILE A 75 33.80 -13.03 30.81
C ILE A 75 32.57 -13.45 31.62
N GLU A 76 32.55 -14.67 32.15
CA GLU A 76 31.44 -15.18 32.99
C GLU A 76 31.23 -14.31 34.24
N LYS A 77 32.31 -13.93 34.93
CA LYS A 77 32.21 -13.09 36.13
C LYS A 77 31.84 -11.65 35.83
N LEU A 78 32.30 -11.08 34.72
CA LEU A 78 31.84 -9.76 34.28
C LEU A 78 30.37 -9.80 33.87
N PHE A 79 29.91 -10.89 33.26
CA PHE A 79 28.52 -11.11 32.92
C PHE A 79 27.64 -11.21 34.18
N GLU A 80 27.98 -12.06 35.15
CA GLU A 80 27.29 -12.16 36.44
C GLU A 80 27.24 -10.80 37.16
N LEU A 81 28.37 -10.09 37.19
CA LEU A 81 28.47 -8.77 37.80
C LEU A 81 27.61 -7.73 37.07
N GLY A 82 27.52 -7.80 35.75
CA GLY A 82 26.66 -6.96 34.92
C GLY A 82 25.18 -7.16 35.26
N ILE A 83 24.73 -8.39 35.46
CA ILE A 83 23.35 -8.71 35.88
C ILE A 83 23.07 -8.17 37.29
N LEU A 84 23.99 -8.41 38.24
CA LEU A 84 23.86 -7.89 39.60
C LEU A 84 23.79 -6.36 39.63
N ALA A 85 24.62 -5.70 38.82
CA ALA A 85 24.62 -4.24 38.70
C ALA A 85 23.31 -3.72 38.07
N ALA A 86 22.70 -4.45 37.13
CA ALA A 86 21.41 -4.09 36.54
C ALA A 86 20.29 -4.16 37.59
N ASN A 87 20.28 -5.21 38.41
CA ASN A 87 19.31 -5.38 39.50
C ASN A 87 19.48 -4.35 40.63
N GLY A 88 20.69 -3.82 40.83
CA GLY A 88 20.98 -2.76 41.81
C GLY A 88 20.53 -1.35 41.39
N GLY A 89 19.95 -1.21 40.19
CA GLY A 89 19.42 0.05 39.65
C GLY A 89 20.48 1.13 39.45
N GLY A 90 20.06 2.40 39.56
CA GLY A 90 20.92 3.57 39.29
C GLY A 90 22.15 3.74 40.19
N SER A 91 22.27 2.94 41.26
CA SER A 91 23.38 3.03 42.23
C SER A 91 24.66 2.35 41.75
N LEU A 92 24.57 1.42 40.79
CA LEU A 92 25.70 0.61 40.28
C LEU A 92 26.02 0.88 38.81
N VAL A 93 25.62 2.03 38.25
CA VAL A 93 25.74 2.33 36.80
C VAL A 93 27.19 2.26 36.29
N THR A 94 28.18 2.67 37.08
CA THR A 94 29.59 2.59 36.67
C THR A 94 30.07 1.14 36.59
N ILE A 95 29.66 0.29 37.55
CA ILE A 95 29.93 -1.15 37.56
C ILE A 95 29.21 -1.83 36.40
N LEU A 96 27.95 -1.49 36.15
CA LEU A 96 27.18 -1.97 35.00
C LEU A 96 27.92 -1.67 33.69
N ASN A 97 28.31 -0.42 33.48
CA ASN A 97 28.98 0.02 32.26
C ASN A 97 30.32 -0.67 32.05
N VAL A 98 31.20 -0.69 33.08
CA VAL A 98 32.52 -1.31 32.95
C VAL A 98 32.42 -2.83 32.73
N SER A 99 31.46 -3.49 33.37
CA SER A 99 31.26 -4.94 33.25
C SER A 99 30.83 -5.33 31.84
N TRP A 100 29.76 -4.73 31.31
CA TRP A 100 29.27 -5.02 29.95
C TRP A 100 30.25 -4.58 28.86
N LYS A 101 30.92 -3.44 29.04
CA LYS A 101 32.00 -3.02 28.12
C LYS A 101 33.16 -4.02 28.15
N GLY A 102 33.49 -4.55 29.33
CA GLY A 102 34.46 -5.61 29.51
C GLY A 102 34.08 -6.89 28.76
N VAL A 103 32.86 -7.38 28.97
CA VAL A 103 32.30 -8.55 28.26
C VAL A 103 32.42 -8.37 26.75
N VAL A 104 31.90 -7.27 26.18
CA VAL A 104 31.95 -7.01 24.74
C VAL A 104 33.39 -6.94 24.23
N THR A 105 34.28 -6.26 24.95
CA THR A 105 35.68 -6.10 24.48
C THR A 105 36.43 -7.44 24.49
N LEU A 106 36.27 -8.25 25.54
CA LEU A 106 36.92 -9.55 25.61
C LEU A 106 36.35 -10.52 24.57
N LEU A 107 35.03 -10.53 24.39
CA LEU A 107 34.36 -11.30 23.32
C LEU A 107 34.85 -10.89 21.92
N GLN A 108 35.07 -9.60 21.68
CA GLN A 108 35.59 -9.12 20.40
C GLN A 108 37.02 -9.61 20.14
N LEU A 109 37.90 -9.52 21.13
CA LEU A 109 39.30 -10.00 21.02
C LEU A 109 39.36 -11.53 20.90
N ALA A 110 38.41 -12.22 21.49
CA ALA A 110 38.30 -13.67 21.50
C ALA A 110 37.71 -14.30 20.22
N LYS A 111 37.24 -13.49 19.27
CA LYS A 111 36.50 -13.96 18.08
C LYS A 111 37.28 -15.05 17.33
N GLY A 112 36.61 -16.17 17.04
CA GLY A 112 37.17 -17.31 16.29
C GLY A 112 38.06 -18.28 17.07
N LYS A 113 38.44 -17.97 18.33
CA LYS A 113 39.34 -18.82 19.14
C LYS A 113 38.66 -19.41 20.39
N LEU A 114 37.58 -18.78 20.85
CA LEU A 114 36.82 -19.16 22.06
C LEU A 114 35.66 -20.09 21.69
N THR A 115 35.95 -21.20 21.01
CA THR A 115 34.93 -21.95 20.26
C THR A 115 34.08 -22.92 21.08
N VAL A 116 34.30 -23.10 22.39
CA VAL A 116 33.51 -24.11 23.15
C VAL A 116 33.03 -23.68 24.55
N ASN A 117 33.66 -22.73 25.26
CA ASN A 117 33.40 -22.56 26.70
C ASN A 117 32.50 -21.38 27.11
N VAL A 118 32.34 -20.32 26.30
CA VAL A 118 31.49 -19.18 26.66
C VAL A 118 30.12 -19.30 26.00
N LYS A 119 29.06 -19.30 26.82
CA LYS A 119 27.66 -19.37 26.36
C LYS A 119 27.17 -18.01 25.86
N VAL A 120 27.63 -17.61 24.67
CA VAL A 120 27.30 -16.30 24.06
C VAL A 120 25.78 -16.13 23.86
N ALA A 121 25.07 -17.20 23.49
CA ALA A 121 23.61 -17.20 23.36
C ALA A 121 22.91 -16.78 24.67
N ASP A 122 23.35 -17.31 25.82
CA ASP A 122 22.80 -16.96 27.14
C ASP A 122 23.03 -15.48 27.49
N ILE A 123 24.20 -14.94 27.11
CA ILE A 123 24.52 -13.51 27.30
C ILE A 123 23.57 -12.64 26.48
N ILE A 124 23.31 -13.01 25.23
CA ILE A 124 22.36 -12.31 24.35
C ILE A 124 20.95 -12.35 24.94
N VAL A 125 20.44 -13.54 25.27
CA VAL A 125 19.09 -13.71 25.85
C VAL A 125 18.93 -12.90 27.13
N THR A 126 19.96 -12.84 27.97
CA THR A 126 19.93 -12.05 29.21
C THR A 126 19.88 -10.54 28.95
N LEU A 127 20.60 -10.04 27.95
CA LEU A 127 20.48 -8.63 27.54
C LEU A 127 19.07 -8.32 27.03
N ILE A 128 18.46 -9.25 26.30
CA ILE A 128 17.09 -9.11 25.80
C ILE A 128 16.06 -9.18 26.94
N SER A 129 16.24 -10.06 27.92
CA SER A 129 15.36 -10.11 29.08
C SER A 129 15.43 -8.80 29.89
N LEU A 130 16.62 -8.24 30.08
CA LEU A 130 16.79 -6.93 30.73
C LEU A 130 16.06 -5.81 29.98
N VAL A 131 16.03 -5.84 28.64
CA VAL A 131 15.24 -4.90 27.82
C VAL A 131 13.75 -5.10 28.07
N ASN A 132 13.25 -6.33 27.93
CA ASN A 132 11.83 -6.64 28.07
C ASN A 132 11.30 -6.36 29.48
N ASP A 133 12.05 -6.71 30.52
CA ASP A 133 11.68 -6.46 31.92
C ASP A 133 11.64 -4.95 32.22
N SER A 134 12.58 -4.18 31.68
CA SER A 134 12.60 -2.72 31.84
C SER A 134 11.40 -2.06 31.15
N LEU A 135 11.04 -2.54 29.96
CA LEU A 135 9.86 -2.06 29.21
C LEU A 135 8.56 -2.44 29.93
N LYS A 136 8.47 -3.67 30.44
CA LYS A 136 7.31 -4.14 31.19
C LYS A 136 7.10 -3.30 32.46
N CYS A 137 8.16 -3.05 33.23
CA CYS A 137 8.10 -2.16 34.38
C CYS A 137 7.62 -0.74 34.00
N ALA A 138 8.03 -0.23 32.83
CA ALA A 138 7.57 1.07 32.35
C ALA A 138 6.08 1.04 31.95
N ALA A 139 5.65 0.00 31.25
CA ALA A 139 4.25 -0.22 30.88
C ALA A 139 3.34 -0.30 32.11
N GLU A 140 3.71 -1.09 33.12
CA GLU A 140 2.98 -1.22 34.39
C GLU A 140 2.91 0.11 35.16
N ALA A 141 3.97 0.92 35.12
CA ALA A 141 3.98 2.25 35.74
C ALA A 141 3.03 3.23 35.03
N TRP A 142 2.86 3.07 33.72
CA TRP A 142 2.09 3.96 32.85
C TRP A 142 0.66 3.50 32.59
N SER A 143 0.31 2.25 32.92
CA SER A 143 -1.03 1.70 32.75
C SER A 143 -2.05 2.24 33.77
N SER A 144 -1.59 2.93 34.83
CA SER A 144 -2.46 3.66 35.75
C SER A 144 -2.97 4.97 35.15
N PRO A 145 -4.18 5.47 35.47
CA PRO A 145 -4.72 6.68 34.85
C PRO A 145 -3.84 7.90 35.12
N LEU A 146 -3.04 8.32 34.13
CA LEU A 146 -2.23 9.53 34.26
C LEU A 146 -3.11 10.77 34.21
N LYS A 147 -2.82 11.72 35.09
CA LYS A 147 -3.45 13.05 35.09
C LYS A 147 -2.76 14.02 34.13
N ASP A 148 -1.46 13.82 33.90
CA ASP A 148 -0.59 14.70 33.11
C ASP A 148 0.26 13.90 32.11
N THR A 149 0.73 14.56 31.05
CA THR A 149 1.65 13.98 30.07
C THR A 149 3.00 13.64 30.69
N VAL A 150 3.57 12.48 30.34
CA VAL A 150 4.95 12.15 30.75
C VAL A 150 5.95 13.12 30.10
N SER A 151 6.91 13.61 30.88
CA SER A 151 7.93 14.53 30.37
C SER A 151 8.99 13.81 29.54
N VAL A 152 9.56 14.51 28.56
CA VAL A 152 10.66 14.00 27.73
C VAL A 152 11.85 13.53 28.58
N THR A 153 12.16 14.25 29.67
CA THR A 153 13.27 13.90 30.57
C THR A 153 13.03 12.59 31.31
N GLU A 154 11.80 12.34 31.76
CA GLU A 154 11.44 11.08 32.42
C GLU A 154 11.44 9.91 31.43
N ALA A 155 10.87 10.10 30.24
CA ALA A 155 10.91 9.08 29.19
C ALA A 155 12.35 8.71 28.80
N ARG A 156 13.25 9.71 28.65
CA ARG A 156 14.67 9.46 28.37
C ARG A 156 15.37 8.71 29.50
N ARG A 157 15.04 9.02 30.76
CA ARG A 157 15.62 8.34 31.92
C ARG A 157 15.33 6.84 31.91
N ILE A 158 14.15 6.44 31.44
CA ILE A 158 13.73 5.04 31.30
C ILE A 158 14.36 4.38 30.07
N PHE A 159 14.35 5.05 28.92
CA PHE A 159 14.80 4.44 27.66
C PHE A 159 16.32 4.44 27.44
N VAL A 160 17.10 5.29 28.11
CA VAL A 160 18.58 5.30 27.97
C VAL A 160 19.23 3.98 28.44
N PRO A 161 18.88 3.41 29.61
CA PRO A 161 19.34 2.07 30.00
C PRO A 161 18.91 0.98 29.02
N ILE A 162 17.68 1.03 28.51
CA ILE A 162 17.18 0.07 27.52
C ILE A 162 18.02 0.13 26.23
N LYS A 163 18.29 1.35 25.74
CA LYS A 163 19.19 1.58 24.61
C LYS A 163 20.58 0.99 24.85
N PHE A 164 21.12 1.13 26.06
CA PHE A 164 22.42 0.57 26.42
C PHE A 164 22.45 -0.96 26.31
N TYR A 165 21.42 -1.66 26.80
CA TYR A 165 21.32 -3.12 26.68
C TYR A 165 21.17 -3.55 25.21
N LEU A 166 20.30 -2.87 24.45
CA LEU A 166 20.13 -3.13 23.01
C LEU A 166 21.43 -2.95 22.22
N ILE A 167 22.19 -1.87 22.45
CA ILE A 167 23.47 -1.65 21.76
C ILE A 167 24.45 -2.79 22.03
N ASN A 168 24.53 -3.27 23.27
CA ASN A 168 25.41 -4.38 23.60
C ASN A 168 24.92 -5.70 22.97
N ALA A 169 23.60 -5.94 22.93
CA ALA A 169 23.02 -7.10 22.26
C ALA A 169 23.31 -7.09 20.75
N VAL A 170 23.14 -5.93 20.08
CA VAL A 170 23.49 -5.74 18.66
C VAL A 170 24.97 -6.05 18.43
N LYS A 171 25.87 -5.44 19.22
CA LYS A 171 27.32 -5.66 19.07
C LYS A 171 27.71 -7.13 19.21
N ILE A 172 27.19 -7.82 20.21
CA ILE A 172 27.50 -9.24 20.43
C ILE A 172 26.90 -10.09 19.31
N SER A 173 25.68 -9.79 18.88
CA SER A 173 25.00 -10.51 17.79
C SER A 173 25.75 -10.35 16.46
N SER A 174 26.22 -9.15 16.13
CA SER A 174 27.08 -8.92 14.96
C SER A 174 28.44 -9.63 15.05
N LEU A 175 28.98 -9.83 16.27
CA LEU A 175 30.26 -10.51 16.46
C LEU A 175 30.12 -12.04 16.38
N TYR A 176 29.00 -12.59 16.86
CA TYR A 176 28.70 -14.02 16.97
C TYR A 176 27.34 -14.37 16.35
N PRO A 177 27.16 -14.16 15.04
CA PRO A 177 25.86 -14.24 14.37
C PRO A 177 25.26 -15.66 14.38
N CYS A 178 26.06 -16.72 14.30
CA CYS A 178 25.57 -18.10 14.44
C CYS A 178 24.99 -18.39 15.84
N GLN A 179 25.59 -17.83 16.89
CA GLN A 179 25.09 -17.97 18.26
C GLN A 179 23.85 -17.12 18.49
N ALA A 180 23.82 -15.91 17.91
CA ALA A 180 22.63 -15.08 17.92
C ALA A 180 21.46 -15.72 17.15
N TYR A 181 21.74 -16.44 16.06
CA TYR A 181 20.70 -17.18 15.33
C TYR A 181 20.08 -18.28 16.19
N MET A 182 20.82 -18.95 17.08
CA MET A 182 20.24 -19.95 18.00
C MET A 182 19.15 -19.39 18.92
N VAL A 183 19.11 -18.07 19.11
CA VAL A 183 18.14 -17.36 19.96
C VAL A 183 17.33 -16.33 19.16
N TYR A 184 17.22 -16.51 17.83
CA TYR A 184 16.54 -15.57 16.94
C TYR A 184 15.08 -15.28 17.32
N ARG A 185 14.39 -16.25 17.93
CA ARG A 185 12.99 -16.11 18.35
C ARG A 185 12.85 -15.06 19.46
N ASP A 186 13.74 -15.08 20.44
CA ASP A 186 13.75 -14.10 21.53
C ASP A 186 14.12 -12.70 21.02
N LEU A 187 15.10 -12.61 20.12
CA LEU A 187 15.50 -11.36 19.47
C LEU A 187 14.31 -10.74 18.72
N THR A 188 13.64 -11.56 17.93
CA THR A 188 12.51 -11.15 17.10
C THR A 188 11.31 -10.73 17.95
N LEU A 189 10.96 -11.51 18.99
CA LEU A 189 9.89 -11.15 19.92
C LEU A 189 10.16 -9.81 20.60
N CYS A 190 11.40 -9.56 21.05
CA CYS A 190 11.78 -8.29 21.67
C CYS A 190 11.54 -7.09 20.72
N VAL A 191 11.96 -7.22 19.46
CA VAL A 191 11.77 -6.15 18.45
C VAL A 191 10.29 -5.92 18.17
N LEU A 192 9.47 -6.97 18.16
CA LEU A 192 8.03 -6.85 17.99
C LEU A 192 7.33 -6.23 19.20
N ILE A 193 7.73 -6.58 20.42
CA ILE A 193 7.24 -5.95 21.65
C ILE A 193 7.55 -4.45 21.61
N LEU A 194 8.78 -4.07 21.29
CA LEU A 194 9.19 -2.66 21.13
C LEU A 194 8.34 -1.95 20.06
N SER A 195 8.16 -2.56 18.90
CA SER A 195 7.38 -1.97 17.81
C SER A 195 5.91 -1.78 18.18
N THR A 196 5.30 -2.80 18.79
CA THR A 196 3.90 -2.77 19.25
C THR A 196 3.70 -1.74 20.35
N PHE A 197 4.58 -1.73 21.36
CA PHE A 197 4.51 -0.81 22.48
C PHE A 197 4.62 0.66 22.03
N LYS A 198 5.51 0.95 21.06
CA LYS A 198 5.60 2.29 20.44
C LYS A 198 4.28 2.73 19.81
N LEU A 199 3.61 1.83 19.08
CA LEU A 199 2.32 2.16 18.46
C LEU A 199 1.24 2.41 19.51
N SER A 200 1.15 1.57 20.55
CA SER A 200 0.20 1.77 21.65
C SER A 200 0.39 3.13 22.33
N LEU A 201 1.64 3.54 22.58
CA LEU A 201 1.96 4.87 23.13
C LEU A 201 1.58 6.03 22.18
N SER A 202 1.56 5.79 20.87
CA SER A 202 1.23 6.82 19.87
C SER A 202 -0.27 7.12 19.81
N HIS A 203 -1.11 6.13 20.13
CA HIS A 203 -2.56 6.29 20.23
C HIS A 203 -3.00 7.08 21.46
N GLU A 204 -2.23 7.00 22.54
CA GLU A 204 -2.56 7.70 23.77
C GLU A 204 -2.07 9.14 23.74
N LYS A 205 -3.02 10.09 23.74
CA LYS A 205 -2.71 11.53 23.67
C LYS A 205 -1.73 12.00 24.75
N LEU A 206 -1.78 11.41 25.95
CA LEU A 206 -0.89 11.77 27.07
C LEU A 206 0.54 11.20 26.93
N MET A 207 0.74 10.25 26.00
CA MET A 207 1.98 9.49 25.83
C MET A 207 2.77 9.88 24.58
N LYS A 208 2.34 10.90 23.83
CA LYS A 208 3.03 11.35 22.62
C LYS A 208 4.53 11.58 22.83
N ASN A 209 4.91 12.32 23.87
CA ASN A 209 6.32 12.57 24.21
C ASN A 209 7.12 11.27 24.45
N VAL A 210 6.49 10.26 25.04
CA VAL A 210 7.12 8.96 25.30
C VAL A 210 7.37 8.23 23.98
N SER A 211 6.37 8.22 23.09
CA SER A 211 6.48 7.63 21.77
C SER A 211 7.58 8.30 20.93
N GLU A 212 7.69 9.63 20.96
CA GLU A 212 8.76 10.38 20.28
C GLU A 212 10.15 9.97 20.76
N VAL A 213 10.36 9.92 22.09
CA VAL A 213 11.65 9.52 22.68
C VAL A 213 11.97 8.06 22.35
N MET A 214 10.97 7.19 22.33
CA MET A 214 11.13 5.78 21.97
C MET A 214 11.57 5.62 20.51
N ALA A 215 10.93 6.35 19.59
CA ALA A 215 11.29 6.38 18.18
C ALA A 215 12.73 6.89 17.98
N GLU A 216 13.11 7.97 18.66
CA GLU A 216 14.45 8.55 18.59
C GLU A 216 15.54 7.60 19.14
N LEU A 217 15.30 6.98 20.29
CA LEU A 217 16.35 6.25 21.01
C LEU A 217 16.45 4.78 20.63
N LEU A 218 15.32 4.11 20.39
CA LEU A 218 15.26 2.64 20.37
C LEU A 218 15.01 2.06 18.97
N GLU A 219 14.22 2.72 18.12
CA GLU A 219 13.70 2.14 16.88
C GLU A 219 14.77 1.64 15.91
N LYS A 220 15.80 2.45 15.63
CA LYS A 220 16.89 2.01 14.75
C LYS A 220 17.73 0.91 15.40
N THR A 221 18.07 1.07 16.68
CA THR A 221 18.88 0.09 17.42
C THR A 221 18.17 -1.27 17.54
N SER A 222 16.84 -1.28 17.71
CA SER A 222 16.06 -2.51 17.76
C SER A 222 16.01 -3.20 16.40
N LEU A 223 15.89 -2.44 15.32
CA LEU A 223 15.99 -3.00 13.97
C LEU A 223 17.39 -3.56 13.68
N ASP A 224 18.44 -2.85 14.10
CA ASP A 224 19.84 -3.26 13.90
C ASP A 224 20.14 -4.62 14.55
N LEU A 225 19.35 -5.03 15.55
CA LEU A 225 19.44 -6.35 16.17
C LEU A 225 19.10 -7.46 15.16
N LEU A 226 18.05 -7.29 14.37
CA LEU A 226 17.68 -8.24 13.31
C LEU A 226 18.60 -8.11 12.10
N ILE A 227 18.97 -6.88 11.72
CA ILE A 227 19.91 -6.63 10.62
C ILE A 227 21.27 -7.30 10.90
N SER A 228 21.70 -7.35 12.15
CA SER A 228 22.96 -8.03 12.52
C SER A 228 23.01 -9.50 12.14
N LEU A 229 21.86 -10.18 12.11
CA LEU A 229 21.71 -11.55 11.66
C LEU A 229 21.50 -11.64 10.15
N LEU A 230 20.60 -10.80 9.63
CA LEU A 230 20.17 -10.82 8.23
C LEU A 230 21.30 -10.45 7.27
N ASN A 231 22.22 -9.57 7.67
CA ASN A 231 23.38 -9.18 6.85
C ASN A 231 24.63 -10.00 7.14
N SER A 232 24.55 -11.04 7.96
CA SER A 232 25.74 -11.81 8.29
C SER A 232 26.03 -12.82 7.19
N ALA A 233 27.27 -12.78 6.66
CA ALA A 233 27.78 -13.83 5.78
C ALA A 233 27.98 -15.18 6.48
N ASP A 234 28.09 -15.19 7.81
CA ASP A 234 28.25 -16.42 8.61
C ASP A 234 26.91 -17.16 8.80
N VAL A 235 25.77 -16.47 8.62
CA VAL A 235 24.43 -17.07 8.69
C VAL A 235 24.01 -17.50 7.29
N LYS A 236 23.74 -18.79 7.13
CA LYS A 236 23.29 -19.35 5.85
C LYS A 236 21.98 -18.70 5.39
N GLN A 237 21.85 -18.54 4.09
CA GLN A 237 20.69 -17.92 3.46
C GLN A 237 19.37 -18.60 3.84
N GLU A 238 19.33 -19.93 3.94
CA GLU A 238 18.11 -20.67 4.32
C GLU A 238 17.62 -20.31 5.73
N LEU A 239 18.56 -20.03 6.64
CA LEU A 239 18.27 -19.63 8.02
C LEU A 239 17.75 -18.19 8.09
N LYS A 240 18.28 -17.29 7.27
CA LYS A 240 17.74 -15.94 7.11
C LYS A 240 16.28 -15.99 6.62
N TYR A 241 16.00 -16.92 5.70
CA TYR A 241 14.67 -17.09 5.11
C TYR A 241 13.69 -17.65 6.14
N GLU A 242 14.10 -18.66 6.91
CA GLU A 242 13.33 -19.20 8.03
C GLU A 242 12.95 -18.11 9.05
N LEU A 243 13.89 -17.23 9.40
CA LEU A 243 13.63 -16.11 10.31
C LEU A 243 12.56 -15.16 9.76
N LEU A 244 12.66 -14.75 8.49
CA LEU A 244 11.71 -13.84 7.85
C LEU A 244 10.34 -14.48 7.63
N ASP A 245 10.29 -15.77 7.30
CA ASP A 245 9.04 -16.52 7.18
C ASP A 245 8.33 -16.66 8.54
N TRP A 246 9.10 -16.83 9.62
CA TRP A 246 8.56 -16.87 10.96
C TRP A 246 8.00 -15.51 11.42
N LEU A 247 8.66 -14.42 11.04
CA LEU A 247 8.19 -13.04 11.26
C LEU A 247 6.90 -12.73 10.50
N PHE A 248 6.89 -13.09 9.21
CA PHE A 248 5.85 -12.74 8.25
C PHE A 248 5.12 -14.01 7.79
N TYR A 249 4.56 -14.71 8.77
CA TYR A 249 3.85 -15.96 8.60
C TYR A 249 2.49 -15.74 7.93
N ASP A 250 2.23 -16.46 6.83
CA ASP A 250 0.99 -16.41 6.06
C ASP A 250 -0.07 -17.34 6.68
N ASP A 251 -0.82 -16.85 7.68
CA ASP A 251 -1.97 -17.58 8.25
C ASP A 251 -3.14 -16.63 8.54
N CYS A 252 -3.23 -15.51 7.81
CA CYS A 252 -4.25 -14.47 7.97
C CYS A 252 -5.70 -14.95 7.74
N TRP A 253 -5.91 -16.24 7.46
CA TRP A 253 -7.20 -16.84 7.12
C TRP A 253 -7.63 -17.98 8.04
N SER A 254 -6.93 -18.24 9.15
CA SER A 254 -7.43 -19.21 10.13
C SER A 254 -8.68 -18.64 10.82
N ASN A 255 -9.83 -19.23 10.47
CA ASN A 255 -11.16 -18.96 11.00
C ASN A 255 -11.23 -19.11 12.54
N ASP A 256 -11.04 -18.02 13.29
CA ASP A 256 -11.70 -17.90 14.60
C ASP A 256 -13.13 -17.39 14.37
N VAL A 257 -13.98 -18.31 13.91
CA VAL A 257 -15.40 -18.09 13.58
C VAL A 257 -16.28 -17.96 14.84
N ASN A 258 -15.71 -17.99 16.05
CA ASN A 258 -16.48 -18.15 17.28
C ASN A 258 -16.25 -17.12 18.38
N GLU A 259 -15.75 -15.92 18.05
CA GLU A 259 -15.66 -14.83 19.04
C GLU A 259 -16.44 -13.59 18.62
N ASP A 260 -17.25 -13.11 19.56
CA ASP A 260 -18.20 -12.00 19.42
C ASP A 260 -17.47 -10.73 18.93
N PRO A 261 -17.86 -10.12 17.79
CA PRO A 261 -17.15 -8.99 17.18
C PRO A 261 -17.06 -7.76 18.09
N VAL A 262 -17.98 -7.62 19.06
CA VAL A 262 -17.99 -6.52 20.04
C VAL A 262 -16.92 -6.72 21.13
N SER A 263 -16.46 -7.96 21.38
CA SER A 263 -15.45 -8.26 22.40
C SER A 263 -14.00 -8.04 21.93
N LYS A 264 -13.76 -7.91 20.62
CA LYS A 264 -12.45 -7.62 20.00
C LYS A 264 -12.00 -6.16 20.11
N CYS A 265 -12.91 -5.25 20.46
CA CYS A 265 -12.62 -3.81 20.54
C CYS A 265 -12.10 -3.41 21.92
N ARG A 266 -11.14 -4.14 22.47
CA ARG A 266 -10.28 -3.61 23.52
C ARG A 266 -8.98 -3.20 22.87
N THR A 267 -8.66 -1.91 22.93
CA THR A 267 -7.29 -1.43 22.89
C THR A 267 -6.47 -2.39 23.74
N THR A 268 -5.58 -3.17 23.12
CA THR A 268 -4.72 -4.12 23.83
C THR A 268 -4.06 -3.38 24.97
N SER A 269 -4.32 -3.81 26.20
CA SER A 269 -3.74 -3.14 27.36
C SER A 269 -2.22 -3.22 27.24
N MET A 270 -1.50 -2.17 27.64
CA MET A 270 -0.03 -2.14 27.49
C MET A 270 0.65 -3.36 28.14
N ASP A 271 0.01 -3.91 29.19
CA ASP A 271 0.50 -5.07 29.94
C ASP A 271 0.32 -6.41 29.16
N GLU A 272 -0.72 -6.52 28.32
CA GLU A 272 -0.97 -7.72 27.50
C GLU A 272 0.14 -7.97 26.47
N ILE A 273 0.81 -6.91 25.99
CA ILE A 273 1.92 -6.98 25.01
C ILE A 273 3.05 -7.88 25.52
N PHE A 274 3.34 -7.83 26.82
CA PHE A 274 4.45 -8.55 27.45
C PHE A 274 4.10 -9.97 27.89
N SER A 275 2.86 -10.42 27.65
CA SER A 275 2.39 -11.77 28.02
C SER A 275 2.59 -12.82 26.91
N VAL A 276 2.96 -12.38 25.70
CA VAL A 276 3.10 -13.24 24.52
C VAL A 276 4.39 -14.06 24.59
N SER A 277 4.28 -15.38 24.47
CA SER A 277 5.45 -16.27 24.38
C SER A 277 6.03 -16.33 22.96
N CYS A 278 7.29 -16.75 22.83
CA CYS A 278 7.93 -16.95 21.53
C CYS A 278 7.13 -17.90 20.63
N GLU A 279 6.60 -19.00 21.15
CA GLU A 279 5.85 -19.99 20.37
C GLU A 279 4.50 -19.45 19.86
N ALA A 280 3.81 -18.65 20.68
CA ALA A 280 2.54 -18.03 20.30
C ALA A 280 2.72 -16.80 19.41
N MET A 281 3.95 -16.26 19.31
CA MET A 281 4.25 -15.01 18.61
C MET A 281 3.65 -14.97 17.21
N PRO A 282 3.90 -15.93 16.28
CA PRO A 282 3.48 -15.81 14.87
C PRO A 282 1.96 -15.76 14.66
N ARG A 283 1.15 -16.15 15.65
CA ARG A 283 -0.32 -16.10 15.58
C ARG A 283 -0.94 -15.05 16.50
N SER A 284 -0.14 -14.34 17.28
CA SER A 284 -0.63 -13.34 18.23
C SER A 284 -1.19 -12.10 17.52
N ARG A 285 -2.50 -11.84 17.67
CA ARG A 285 -3.15 -10.61 17.20
C ARG A 285 -2.62 -9.37 17.92
N VAL A 286 -2.24 -9.50 19.20
CA VAL A 286 -1.70 -8.40 20.02
C VAL A 286 -0.48 -7.75 19.36
N LEU A 287 0.34 -8.53 18.64
CA LEU A 287 1.57 -8.06 17.99
C LEU A 287 1.38 -7.70 16.50
N LEU A 288 0.16 -7.79 15.96
CA LEU A 288 -0.11 -7.63 14.54
C LEU A 288 0.34 -6.26 14.01
N LEU A 289 -0.07 -5.18 14.67
CA LEU A 289 0.33 -3.81 14.31
C LEU A 289 1.85 -3.61 14.43
N GLY A 290 2.49 -4.24 15.43
CA GLY A 290 3.94 -4.23 15.59
C GLY A 290 4.68 -4.88 14.43
N ARG A 291 4.15 -5.99 13.87
CA ARG A 291 4.74 -6.63 12.68
C ARG A 291 4.65 -5.75 11.45
N ILE A 292 3.54 -5.01 11.29
CA ILE A 292 3.36 -4.07 10.19
C ILE A 292 4.35 -2.91 10.30
N ALA A 293 4.52 -2.35 11.50
CA ALA A 293 5.52 -1.32 11.76
C ALA A 293 6.96 -1.82 11.54
N LEU A 294 7.24 -3.07 11.91
CA LEU A 294 8.54 -3.69 11.66
C LEU A 294 8.78 -3.90 10.16
N TYR A 295 7.79 -4.41 9.43
CA TYR A 295 7.87 -4.57 7.97
C TYR A 295 8.09 -3.22 7.27
N SER A 296 7.31 -2.19 7.65
CA SER A 296 7.51 -0.82 7.19
C SER A 296 8.93 -0.29 7.50
N SER A 297 9.48 -0.64 8.66
CA SER A 297 10.86 -0.29 9.02
C SER A 297 11.89 -0.98 8.14
N PHE A 298 11.71 -2.26 7.79
CA PHE A 298 12.56 -2.95 6.82
C PHE A 298 12.52 -2.29 5.44
N LEU A 299 11.34 -1.87 4.99
CA LEU A 299 11.20 -1.15 3.72
C LEU A 299 11.93 0.20 3.75
N ARG A 300 11.76 0.98 4.83
CA ARG A 300 12.38 2.29 5.01
C ARG A 300 13.90 2.22 5.13
N TYR A 301 14.45 1.24 5.85
CA TYR A 301 15.89 1.05 6.04
C TYR A 301 16.46 -0.02 5.11
N SER A 302 15.81 -0.26 3.97
CA SER A 302 16.21 -1.31 3.01
C SER A 302 17.59 -1.12 2.39
N PHE A 303 18.12 0.11 2.38
CA PHE A 303 19.49 0.40 1.97
C PHE A 303 20.52 -0.35 2.82
N ASP A 304 20.20 -0.58 4.10
CA ASP A 304 21.08 -1.28 5.03
C ASP A 304 21.00 -2.81 4.88
N LEU A 305 20.17 -3.37 4.00
CA LEU A 305 19.98 -4.83 3.89
C LEU A 305 20.85 -5.45 2.78
N GLU A 306 21.25 -6.71 2.95
CA GLU A 306 21.87 -7.50 1.87
C GLU A 306 20.88 -7.87 0.76
N GLU A 307 21.38 -8.20 -0.43
CA GLU A 307 20.59 -8.44 -1.65
C GLU A 307 19.63 -9.65 -1.52
N ASP A 308 20.08 -10.73 -0.90
CA ASP A 308 19.27 -11.92 -0.62
C ASP A 308 18.11 -11.61 0.33
N VAL A 309 18.31 -10.70 1.29
CA VAL A 309 17.29 -10.23 2.23
C VAL A 309 16.29 -9.32 1.53
N LYS A 310 16.75 -8.36 0.71
CA LYS A 310 15.87 -7.49 -0.09
C LYS A 310 14.91 -8.31 -0.95
N LEU A 311 15.40 -9.40 -1.56
CA LEU A 311 14.59 -10.31 -2.36
C LEU A 311 13.47 -10.96 -1.54
N VAL A 312 13.75 -11.43 -0.32
CA VAL A 312 12.71 -12.02 0.54
C VAL A 312 11.71 -10.97 1.01
N ILE A 313 12.16 -9.77 1.38
CA ILE A 313 11.26 -8.68 1.73
C ILE A 313 10.33 -8.36 0.53
N ALA A 314 10.85 -8.32 -0.69
CA ALA A 314 10.01 -8.13 -1.89
C ALA A 314 8.97 -9.26 -2.04
N ARG A 315 9.34 -10.53 -1.81
CA ARG A 315 8.41 -11.67 -1.82
C ARG A 315 7.32 -11.58 -0.75
N LYS A 316 7.59 -10.90 0.36
CA LYS A 316 6.63 -10.66 1.46
C LYS A 316 5.70 -9.47 1.24
N LEU A 317 5.78 -8.77 0.10
CA LEU A 317 4.81 -7.73 -0.25
C LEU A 317 3.38 -8.30 -0.40
N GLY A 318 3.23 -9.56 -0.84
CA GLY A 318 1.94 -10.24 -0.90
C GLY A 318 1.32 -10.44 0.49
N TRP A 319 2.11 -10.92 1.46
CA TRP A 319 1.71 -11.03 2.86
C TRP A 319 1.24 -9.68 3.41
N PHE A 320 2.00 -8.61 3.12
CA PHE A 320 1.69 -7.26 3.56
C PHE A 320 0.32 -6.78 3.04
N MET A 321 0.03 -6.98 1.75
CA MET A 321 -1.26 -6.61 1.17
C MET A 321 -2.43 -7.40 1.77
N ASN A 322 -2.23 -8.68 2.04
CA ASN A 322 -3.26 -9.51 2.69
C ASN A 322 -3.61 -8.99 4.09
N ILE A 323 -2.62 -8.47 4.82
CA ILE A 323 -2.82 -7.95 6.18
C ILE A 323 -3.47 -6.57 6.21
N ILE A 324 -3.20 -5.70 5.23
CA ILE A 324 -3.85 -4.38 5.15
C ILE A 324 -5.39 -4.49 5.12
N ILE A 325 -5.90 -5.60 4.59
CA ILE A 325 -7.33 -5.89 4.48
C ILE A 325 -7.95 -6.24 5.85
N ASP A 326 -7.15 -6.58 6.87
CA ASP A 326 -7.66 -6.82 8.22
C ASP A 326 -8.25 -5.55 8.81
N GLU A 327 -9.43 -5.66 9.44
CA GLU A 327 -10.21 -4.54 9.94
C GLU A 327 -9.45 -3.64 10.93
N GLU A 328 -8.69 -4.24 11.85
CA GLU A 328 -7.92 -3.51 12.87
C GLU A 328 -6.78 -2.73 12.21
N VAL A 329 -6.14 -3.35 11.22
CA VAL A 329 -5.03 -2.78 10.46
C VAL A 329 -5.51 -1.65 9.56
N TYR A 330 -6.59 -1.87 8.84
CA TYR A 330 -7.22 -0.90 7.95
C TYR A 330 -7.56 0.39 8.71
N SER A 331 -8.27 0.26 9.83
CA SER A 331 -8.64 1.40 10.68
C SER A 331 -7.39 2.10 11.23
N PHE A 332 -6.40 1.32 11.70
CA PHE A 332 -5.14 1.88 12.19
C PHE A 332 -4.41 2.72 11.15
N ILE A 333 -4.25 2.22 9.91
CA ILE A 333 -3.49 2.89 8.84
C ILE A 333 -4.11 4.25 8.47
N LEU A 334 -5.45 4.32 8.40
CA LEU A 334 -6.15 5.53 7.95
C LEU A 334 -6.19 6.64 9.01
N VAL A 335 -6.24 6.26 10.29
CA VAL A 335 -6.59 7.19 11.37
C VAL A 335 -5.38 7.59 12.23
N SER A 336 -4.39 6.72 12.33
CA SER A 336 -3.34 6.84 13.34
C SER A 336 -2.18 7.67 12.84
N GLN A 337 -1.57 8.44 13.75
CA GLN A 337 -0.32 9.14 13.52
C GLN A 337 0.81 8.49 14.30
N ILE A 338 1.99 8.44 13.71
CA ILE A 338 3.19 7.90 14.34
C ILE A 338 4.35 8.91 14.23
N PRO A 339 5.26 8.93 15.23
CA PRO A 339 6.49 9.71 15.10
C PRO A 339 7.45 9.00 14.14
N VAL A 340 7.96 9.76 13.18
CA VAL A 340 8.92 9.29 12.17
C VAL A 340 10.15 10.17 12.22
N LEU A 341 11.33 9.55 12.18
CA LEU A 341 12.60 10.26 12.04
C LEU A 341 12.86 10.54 10.56
N TYR A 342 13.05 11.82 10.23
CA TYR A 342 13.43 12.28 8.90
C TYR A 342 14.82 12.90 8.93
N VAL A 343 15.61 12.68 7.89
CA VAL A 343 16.93 13.31 7.73
C VAL A 343 16.79 14.47 6.75
N SER A 344 16.70 15.68 7.29
CA SER A 344 16.66 16.91 6.49
C SER A 344 18.06 17.54 6.45
N GLY A 345 18.85 17.19 5.43
CA GLY A 345 20.22 17.69 5.29
C GLY A 345 21.16 17.13 6.37
N LYS A 346 21.60 17.97 7.32
CA LYS A 346 22.49 17.56 8.43
C LYS A 346 21.77 17.35 9.77
N THR A 347 20.49 17.70 9.87
CA THR A 347 19.69 17.58 11.08
C THR A 347 18.72 16.42 10.96
N VAL A 348 18.66 15.61 12.01
CA VAL A 348 17.61 14.59 12.16
C VAL A 348 16.46 15.26 12.88
N GLU A 349 15.31 15.34 12.23
CA GLU A 349 14.08 15.93 12.75
C GLU A 349 13.02 14.84 12.93
N LEU A 350 12.22 14.96 13.98
CA LEU A 350 11.15 14.00 14.28
C LEU A 350 9.80 14.66 13.98
N THR A 351 9.02 14.03 13.10
CA THR A 351 7.72 14.54 12.63
C THR A 351 6.61 13.55 12.94
N TRP A 352 5.43 14.06 13.27
CA TRP A 352 4.22 13.24 13.36
C TRP A 352 3.58 13.15 11.99
N GLU A 353 3.49 11.94 11.46
CA GLU A 353 2.89 11.67 10.17
C GLU A 353 1.75 10.67 10.30
N LEU A 354 0.77 10.76 9.39
CA LEU A 354 -0.22 9.70 9.24
C LEU A 354 0.49 8.39 8.90
N THR A 355 0.05 7.30 9.51
CA THR A 355 0.62 5.96 9.32
C THR A 355 0.60 5.58 7.84
N TYR A 356 -0.49 5.89 7.13
CA TYR A 356 -0.58 5.74 5.68
C TYR A 356 0.54 6.46 4.92
N SER A 357 0.83 7.73 5.28
CA SER A 357 1.90 8.52 4.65
C SER A 357 3.27 7.90 4.90
N ALA A 358 3.58 7.59 6.16
CA ALA A 358 4.85 6.99 6.56
C ALA A 358 5.08 5.64 5.85
N LEU A 359 4.03 4.83 5.73
CA LEU A 359 4.05 3.56 5.02
C LEU A 359 4.29 3.74 3.51
N LEU A 360 3.57 4.67 2.86
CA LEU A 360 3.79 4.98 1.45
C LEU A 360 5.22 5.45 1.19
N HIS A 361 5.78 6.29 2.07
CA HIS A 361 7.17 6.72 1.98
C HIS A 361 8.15 5.56 2.12
N ALA A 362 7.90 4.62 3.03
CA ALA A 362 8.72 3.42 3.19
C ALA A 362 8.69 2.54 1.93
N LEU A 363 7.51 2.31 1.34
CA LEU A 363 7.37 1.58 0.08
C LEU A 363 8.08 2.28 -1.08
N LYS A 364 7.90 3.60 -1.24
CA LYS A 364 8.59 4.40 -2.27
C LYS A 364 10.12 4.32 -2.12
N THR A 365 10.61 4.36 -0.88
CA THR A 365 12.05 4.17 -0.58
C THR A 365 12.52 2.78 -1.02
N PHE A 366 11.74 1.73 -0.72
CA PHE A 366 12.05 0.38 -1.14
C PHE A 366 12.10 0.25 -2.67
N VAL A 367 11.13 0.82 -3.41
CA VAL A 367 11.13 0.84 -4.89
C VAL A 367 12.45 1.39 -5.43
N VAL A 368 12.93 2.51 -4.87
CA VAL A 368 14.21 3.11 -5.28
C VAL A 368 15.38 2.17 -4.99
N VAL A 369 15.44 1.61 -3.78
CA VAL A 369 16.55 0.75 -3.33
C VAL A 369 16.65 -0.53 -4.17
N VAL A 370 15.52 -1.16 -4.53
CA VAL A 370 15.54 -2.43 -5.28
C VAL A 370 15.61 -2.28 -6.79
N SER A 371 15.48 -1.06 -7.33
CA SER A 371 15.45 -0.81 -8.78
C SER A 371 16.67 -1.33 -9.56
N SER A 372 17.80 -1.54 -8.88
CA SER A 372 19.06 -2.03 -9.48
C SER A 372 19.43 -3.44 -9.02
N THR A 373 18.48 -4.18 -8.43
CA THR A 373 18.74 -5.46 -7.80
C THR A 373 17.83 -6.57 -8.33
N LEU A 374 18.14 -7.83 -7.99
CA LEU A 374 17.29 -8.98 -8.36
C LEU A 374 15.89 -8.92 -7.72
N ALA A 375 15.73 -8.15 -6.64
CA ALA A 375 14.43 -7.93 -6.01
C ALA A 375 13.48 -7.09 -6.88
N TRP A 376 14.00 -6.40 -7.91
CA TRP A 376 13.19 -5.65 -8.87
C TRP A 376 12.16 -6.53 -9.59
N GLU A 377 12.55 -7.74 -10.00
CA GLU A 377 11.66 -8.64 -10.75
C GLU A 377 10.46 -9.08 -9.90
N GLU A 378 10.70 -9.38 -8.62
CA GLU A 378 9.64 -9.74 -7.67
C GLU A 378 8.72 -8.54 -7.38
N LEU A 379 9.29 -7.34 -7.18
CA LEU A 379 8.51 -6.12 -7.00
C LEU A 379 7.66 -5.79 -8.23
N GLY A 380 8.23 -5.88 -9.43
CA GLY A 380 7.52 -5.66 -10.69
C GLY A 380 6.38 -6.65 -10.88
N SER A 381 6.64 -7.95 -10.64
CA SER A 381 5.60 -8.99 -10.66
C SER A 381 4.48 -8.69 -9.66
N PHE A 382 4.83 -8.27 -8.44
CA PHE A 382 3.88 -7.89 -7.41
C PHE A 382 3.04 -6.68 -7.84
N MET A 383 3.64 -5.63 -8.38
CA MET A 383 2.93 -4.42 -8.82
C MET A 383 1.95 -4.70 -9.95
N VAL A 384 2.32 -5.55 -10.92
CA VAL A 384 1.43 -5.95 -12.03
C VAL A 384 0.28 -6.83 -11.54
N LYS A 385 0.55 -7.83 -10.69
CA LYS A 385 -0.49 -8.71 -10.12
C LYS A 385 -1.55 -7.94 -9.33
N ASN A 386 -1.17 -6.83 -8.71
CA ASN A 386 -2.04 -6.02 -7.88
C ASN A 386 -2.54 -4.73 -8.58
N PHE A 387 -2.31 -4.57 -9.88
CA PHE A 387 -2.68 -3.35 -10.62
C PHE A 387 -4.17 -3.03 -10.52
N LEU A 388 -5.03 -4.06 -10.59
CA LEU A 388 -6.49 -3.95 -10.46
C LEU A 388 -6.98 -4.59 -9.15
N HIS A 389 -6.29 -4.34 -8.04
CA HIS A 389 -6.62 -4.95 -6.76
C HIS A 389 -8.04 -4.59 -6.30
N PRO A 390 -8.86 -5.55 -5.81
CA PRO A 390 -10.26 -5.30 -5.48
C PRO A 390 -10.46 -4.46 -4.20
N HIS A 391 -9.50 -4.51 -3.27
CA HIS A 391 -9.52 -3.65 -2.08
C HIS A 391 -9.04 -2.24 -2.42
N PHE A 392 -9.83 -1.22 -2.10
CA PHE A 392 -9.54 0.16 -2.50
C PHE A 392 -8.20 0.66 -1.92
N LEU A 393 -7.92 0.48 -0.62
CA LEU A 393 -6.67 0.97 -0.02
C LEU A 393 -5.42 0.35 -0.65
N CYS A 394 -5.49 -0.94 -0.97
CA CYS A 394 -4.41 -1.64 -1.68
C CYS A 394 -4.27 -1.11 -3.11
N SER A 395 -5.38 -0.88 -3.81
CA SER A 395 -5.40 -0.26 -5.14
C SER A 395 -4.77 1.14 -5.11
N GLU A 396 -5.10 1.97 -4.10
CA GLU A 396 -4.51 3.30 -3.92
C GLU A 396 -3.00 3.22 -3.66
N ILE A 397 -2.55 2.32 -2.77
CA ILE A 397 -1.12 2.10 -2.51
C ILE A 397 -0.39 1.71 -3.80
N ILE A 398 -0.90 0.72 -4.53
CA ILE A 398 -0.29 0.26 -5.79
C ILE A 398 -0.27 1.38 -6.81
N MET A 399 -1.38 2.12 -6.94
CA MET A 399 -1.47 3.20 -7.91
C MET A 399 -0.51 4.34 -7.58
N GLU A 400 -0.36 4.70 -6.31
CA GLU A 400 0.64 5.66 -5.84
C GLU A 400 2.08 5.22 -6.14
N LEU A 401 2.38 3.92 -6.06
CA LEU A 401 3.70 3.39 -6.42
C LEU A 401 3.95 3.44 -7.94
N TRP A 402 2.96 3.10 -8.76
CA TRP A 402 3.06 3.25 -10.21
C TRP A 402 3.21 4.72 -10.61
N CYS A 403 2.43 5.63 -10.01
CA CYS A 403 2.56 7.06 -10.24
C CYS A 403 3.95 7.58 -9.82
N PHE A 404 4.46 7.14 -8.66
CA PHE A 404 5.81 7.46 -8.23
C PHE A 404 6.87 6.97 -9.23
N LEU A 405 6.73 5.75 -9.74
CA LEU A 405 7.62 5.21 -10.75
C LEU A 405 7.58 6.04 -12.03
N VAL A 406 6.39 6.37 -12.54
CA VAL A 406 6.23 7.18 -13.76
C VAL A 406 6.85 8.58 -13.62
N ARG A 407 6.80 9.18 -12.43
CA ARG A 407 7.41 10.50 -12.16
C ARG A 407 8.93 10.49 -12.16
N HIS A 408 9.56 9.36 -11.81
CA HIS A 408 10.98 9.32 -11.46
C HIS A 408 11.82 8.36 -12.32
N ALA A 409 11.19 7.44 -13.04
CA ALA A 409 11.86 6.51 -13.94
C ALA A 409 12.35 7.20 -15.23
N ALA A 410 13.26 6.53 -15.93
CA ALA A 410 13.69 6.93 -17.26
C ALA A 410 12.51 6.92 -18.25
N ILE A 411 12.49 7.88 -19.17
CA ILE A 411 11.36 8.08 -20.09
C ILE A 411 11.14 6.87 -21.01
N GLU A 412 12.19 6.12 -21.34
CA GLU A 412 12.12 4.87 -22.10
C GLU A 412 11.29 3.83 -21.35
N LEU A 413 11.61 3.58 -20.07
CA LEU A 413 10.87 2.65 -19.23
C LEU A 413 9.41 3.07 -19.06
N VAL A 414 9.14 4.37 -18.88
CA VAL A 414 7.78 4.90 -18.79
C VAL A 414 7.00 4.64 -20.07
N ASN A 415 7.63 4.88 -21.23
CA ASN A 415 7.00 4.61 -22.52
C ASN A 415 6.67 3.13 -22.70
N ASP A 416 7.59 2.23 -22.34
CA ASP A 416 7.38 0.78 -22.47
C ASP A 416 6.21 0.29 -21.60
N ILE A 417 6.15 0.74 -20.34
CA ILE A 417 5.04 0.42 -19.42
C ILE A 417 3.71 0.91 -19.98
N ILE A 418 3.67 2.15 -20.46
CA ILE A 418 2.44 2.75 -20.99
C ILE A 418 1.98 2.03 -22.26
N ASP A 419 2.90 1.67 -23.15
CA ASP A 419 2.59 0.92 -24.37
C ASP A 419 2.03 -0.48 -24.04
N GLU A 420 2.61 -1.18 -23.07
CA GLU A 420 2.09 -2.47 -22.59
C GLU A 420 0.69 -2.35 -21.99
N LEU A 421 0.45 -1.33 -21.15
CA LEU A 421 -0.88 -1.05 -20.60
C LEU A 421 -1.90 -0.73 -21.70
N CYS A 422 -1.52 0.08 -22.69
CA CYS A 422 -2.37 0.35 -23.86
C CYS A 422 -2.66 -0.92 -24.68
N ALA A 423 -1.68 -1.82 -24.83
CA ALA A 423 -1.89 -3.10 -25.50
C ALA A 423 -2.85 -4.01 -24.70
N LEU A 424 -2.72 -4.07 -23.37
CA LEU A 424 -3.64 -4.79 -22.50
C LEU A 424 -5.06 -4.20 -22.57
N MET A 425 -5.20 -2.87 -22.61
CA MET A 425 -6.48 -2.21 -22.83
C MET A 425 -7.15 -2.63 -24.13
N LYS A 426 -6.38 -2.71 -25.23
CA LYS A 426 -6.89 -3.19 -26.52
C LYS A 426 -7.40 -4.63 -26.44
N LEU A 427 -6.81 -5.50 -25.61
CA LEU A 427 -7.22 -6.89 -25.45
C LEU A 427 -8.54 -7.07 -24.68
N VAL A 428 -8.83 -6.19 -23.72
CA VAL A 428 -10.08 -6.25 -22.93
C VAL A 428 -11.19 -5.35 -23.47
N ALA A 429 -10.93 -4.67 -24.59
CA ALA A 429 -11.86 -3.71 -25.17
C ALA A 429 -13.11 -4.40 -25.71
N SER A 430 -14.28 -3.97 -25.23
CA SER A 430 -15.58 -4.32 -25.79
C SER A 430 -16.51 -3.11 -25.71
N PRO A 431 -17.39 -2.89 -26.71
CA PRO A 431 -18.31 -1.75 -26.67
C PRO A 431 -19.22 -1.74 -25.43
N GLU A 432 -19.64 -2.90 -24.94
CA GLU A 432 -20.50 -3.02 -23.75
C GLU A 432 -19.76 -2.60 -22.46
N SER A 433 -18.45 -2.84 -22.40
CA SER A 433 -17.65 -2.50 -21.22
C SER A 433 -17.49 -1.00 -20.97
N VAL A 434 -17.75 -0.16 -21.99
CA VAL A 434 -17.75 1.31 -21.88
C VAL A 434 -18.81 1.79 -20.88
N PHE A 435 -19.97 1.14 -20.90
CA PHE A 435 -21.14 1.55 -20.11
C PHE A 435 -21.13 0.96 -18.69
N VAL A 436 -20.16 0.09 -18.37
CA VAL A 436 -20.03 -0.55 -17.06
C VAL A 436 -18.81 0.06 -16.33
N PRO A 437 -19.01 0.95 -15.34
CA PRO A 437 -17.91 1.62 -14.62
C PRO A 437 -16.89 0.68 -13.97
N ASP A 438 -17.34 -0.51 -13.55
CA ASP A 438 -16.51 -1.50 -12.88
C ASP A 438 -15.86 -2.52 -13.82
N SER A 439 -16.02 -2.35 -15.14
CA SER A 439 -15.40 -3.24 -16.12
C SER A 439 -13.87 -3.16 -16.07
N SER A 440 -13.21 -4.25 -16.46
CA SER A 440 -11.74 -4.28 -16.52
C SER A 440 -11.18 -3.20 -17.46
N LEU A 441 -11.89 -2.89 -18.54
CA LEU A 441 -11.51 -1.83 -19.46
C LEU A 441 -11.53 -0.46 -18.77
N ARG A 442 -12.63 -0.11 -18.10
CA ARG A 442 -12.79 1.18 -17.41
C ARG A 442 -11.81 1.35 -16.25
N LYS A 443 -11.60 0.29 -15.45
CA LYS A 443 -10.59 0.30 -14.38
C LYS A 443 -9.19 0.52 -14.92
N MET A 444 -8.81 -0.18 -15.99
CA MET A 444 -7.48 -0.01 -16.58
C MET A 444 -7.30 1.36 -17.22
N ALA A 445 -8.32 1.89 -17.90
CA ALA A 445 -8.30 3.24 -18.43
C ALA A 445 -8.15 4.30 -17.34
N ARG A 446 -8.85 4.16 -16.20
CA ARG A 446 -8.67 5.01 -15.03
C ARG A 446 -7.23 5.01 -14.55
N SER A 447 -6.64 3.83 -14.37
CA SER A 447 -5.24 3.71 -13.96
C SER A 447 -4.29 4.37 -14.97
N VAL A 448 -4.52 4.17 -16.27
CA VAL A 448 -3.72 4.84 -17.33
C VAL A 448 -3.87 6.37 -17.27
N CYS A 449 -5.09 6.90 -17.16
CA CYS A 449 -5.33 8.34 -17.03
C CYS A 449 -4.63 8.94 -15.79
N MET A 450 -4.66 8.22 -14.66
CA MET A 450 -3.93 8.60 -13.45
C MET A 450 -2.42 8.68 -13.68
N LEU A 451 -1.82 7.69 -14.35
CA LEU A 451 -0.39 7.71 -14.69
C LEU A 451 -0.03 8.86 -15.64
N LEU A 452 -0.88 9.12 -16.62
CA LEU A 452 -0.68 10.19 -17.60
C LEU A 452 -0.69 11.58 -16.97
N THR A 453 -1.44 11.78 -15.88
CA THR A 453 -1.47 13.04 -15.13
C THR A 453 -0.10 13.41 -14.55
N PHE A 454 0.78 12.42 -14.36
CA PHE A 454 2.14 12.61 -13.88
C PHE A 454 3.22 12.43 -14.96
N SER A 455 2.81 12.28 -16.21
CA SER A 455 3.70 12.04 -17.36
C SER A 455 4.01 13.33 -18.12
N THR A 456 4.97 13.26 -19.05
CA THR A 456 5.25 14.39 -19.95
C THR A 456 4.20 14.51 -21.05
N PRO A 457 3.97 15.72 -21.62
CA PRO A 457 3.09 15.92 -22.77
C PRO A 457 3.34 14.96 -23.95
N SER A 458 4.60 14.60 -24.20
CA SER A 458 4.98 13.66 -25.25
C SER A 458 4.43 12.25 -25.05
N VAL A 459 4.34 11.77 -23.81
CA VAL A 459 3.75 10.46 -23.47
C VAL A 459 2.24 10.51 -23.65
N VAL A 460 1.61 11.61 -23.23
CA VAL A 460 0.16 11.81 -23.41
C VAL A 460 -0.22 11.84 -24.90
N ASP A 461 0.54 12.57 -25.72
CA ASP A 461 0.37 12.60 -27.18
C ASP A 461 0.58 11.21 -27.82
N ARG A 462 1.55 10.43 -27.32
CA ARG A 462 1.81 9.04 -27.76
C ARG A 462 0.62 8.14 -27.47
N VAL A 463 0.06 8.16 -26.25
CA VAL A 463 -1.13 7.36 -25.90
C VAL A 463 -2.32 7.76 -26.74
N TYR A 464 -2.56 9.07 -26.87
CA TYR A 464 -3.65 9.56 -27.71
C TYR A 464 -3.49 9.06 -29.15
N SER A 465 -2.29 9.16 -29.74
CA SER A 465 -2.03 8.67 -31.10
C SER A 465 -2.15 7.15 -31.23
N SER A 466 -1.73 6.39 -30.21
CA SER A 466 -1.82 4.92 -30.19
C SER A 466 -3.26 4.40 -30.09
N VAL A 467 -4.14 5.18 -29.46
CA VAL A 467 -5.53 4.78 -29.20
C VAL A 467 -6.50 5.39 -30.21
N ALA A 468 -6.33 6.65 -30.58
CA ALA A 468 -7.21 7.41 -31.46
C ALA A 468 -6.71 7.49 -32.92
N GLY A 469 -5.45 7.15 -33.20
CA GLY A 469 -4.81 7.30 -34.52
C GLY A 469 -4.95 6.08 -35.46
N ASP A 470 -5.46 4.95 -34.97
CA ASP A 470 -5.69 3.76 -35.79
C ASP A 470 -7.16 3.68 -36.23
N ASP A 471 -7.56 4.61 -37.10
CA ASP A 471 -8.92 4.73 -37.69
C ASP A 471 -9.34 3.48 -38.50
N ARG A 472 -8.47 2.47 -38.62
CA ARG A 472 -8.77 1.17 -39.25
C ARG A 472 -9.34 0.14 -38.28
N SER A 473 -9.26 0.38 -36.96
CA SER A 473 -9.75 -0.55 -35.95
C SER A 473 -11.14 -0.14 -35.44
N GLN A 474 -12.09 -1.09 -35.44
CA GLN A 474 -13.44 -0.87 -34.89
C GLN A 474 -13.43 -0.51 -33.38
N LEU A 475 -12.33 -0.82 -32.67
CA LEU A 475 -12.19 -0.59 -31.23
C LEU A 475 -11.60 0.79 -30.86
N SER A 476 -11.13 1.59 -31.84
CA SER A 476 -10.54 2.90 -31.55
C SER A 476 -11.54 3.88 -30.90
N PRO A 477 -12.80 4.01 -31.37
CA PRO A 477 -13.80 4.87 -30.71
C PRO A 477 -14.11 4.43 -29.27
N VAL A 478 -14.16 3.12 -29.04
CA VAL A 478 -14.40 2.50 -27.72
C VAL A 478 -13.30 2.88 -26.73
N LEU A 479 -12.04 2.64 -27.12
CA LEU A 479 -10.88 2.90 -26.26
C LEU A 479 -10.72 4.38 -25.95
N TYR A 480 -10.87 5.23 -26.96
CA TYR A 480 -10.76 6.67 -26.79
C TYR A 480 -11.87 7.24 -25.88
N ALA A 481 -13.12 6.83 -26.09
CA ALA A 481 -14.23 7.29 -25.26
C ALA A 481 -14.07 6.86 -23.80
N VAL A 482 -13.56 5.65 -23.54
CA VAL A 482 -13.32 5.19 -22.17
C VAL A 482 -12.19 5.98 -21.49
N LEU A 483 -11.12 6.31 -22.20
CA LEU A 483 -10.09 7.19 -21.64
C LEU A 483 -10.67 8.55 -21.23
N LEU A 484 -11.51 9.16 -22.08
CA LEU A 484 -12.19 10.40 -21.73
C LEU A 484 -13.08 10.25 -20.50
N LEU A 485 -13.91 9.21 -20.45
CA LEU A 485 -14.82 8.93 -19.34
C LEU A 485 -14.10 8.69 -18.00
N GLU A 486 -12.82 8.32 -18.06
CA GLU A 486 -11.97 8.12 -16.89
C GLU A 486 -11.00 9.28 -16.65
N GLY A 487 -11.22 10.44 -17.28
CA GLY A 487 -10.52 11.68 -16.97
C GLY A 487 -9.17 11.84 -17.67
N PHE A 488 -9.05 11.40 -18.94
CA PHE A 488 -7.84 11.60 -19.73
C PHE A 488 -7.33 13.07 -19.67
N PRO A 489 -6.03 13.30 -19.42
CA PRO A 489 -5.52 14.65 -19.16
C PRO A 489 -5.35 15.48 -20.44
N LEU A 490 -6.48 15.94 -21.00
CA LEU A 490 -6.54 16.71 -22.25
C LEU A 490 -5.77 18.03 -22.20
N THR A 491 -5.55 18.58 -21.01
CA THR A 491 -4.74 19.78 -20.77
C THR A 491 -3.25 19.57 -20.99
N LEU A 492 -2.77 18.32 -20.93
CA LEU A 492 -1.37 17.94 -21.18
C LEU A 492 -1.09 17.61 -22.65
N LEU A 493 -2.12 17.45 -23.49
CA LEU A 493 -1.93 17.30 -24.93
C LEU A 493 -1.25 18.54 -25.53
N SER A 494 -0.41 18.34 -26.54
CA SER A 494 0.13 19.43 -27.34
C SER A 494 -0.98 20.24 -28.01
N GLN A 495 -0.73 21.52 -28.28
CA GLN A 495 -1.75 22.43 -28.82
C GLN A 495 -2.36 21.90 -30.14
N ASN A 496 -1.54 21.30 -31.01
CA ASN A 496 -1.98 20.71 -32.26
C ASN A 496 -2.88 19.49 -32.02
N MET A 497 -2.47 18.58 -31.12
CA MET A 497 -3.30 17.42 -30.79
C MET A 497 -4.60 17.84 -30.14
N ARG A 498 -4.59 18.83 -29.24
CA ARG A 498 -5.81 19.35 -28.61
C ARG A 498 -6.83 19.87 -29.63
N SER A 499 -6.39 20.60 -30.67
CA SER A 499 -7.30 21.05 -31.74
C SER A 499 -7.86 19.87 -32.55
N ILE A 500 -7.00 18.92 -32.94
CA ILE A 500 -7.43 17.73 -33.70
C ILE A 500 -8.45 16.92 -32.89
N THR A 501 -8.17 16.71 -31.60
CA THR A 501 -9.04 16.01 -30.66
C THR A 501 -10.39 16.69 -30.53
N LYS A 502 -10.40 18.03 -30.36
CA LYS A 502 -11.63 18.82 -30.28
C LYS A 502 -12.48 18.65 -31.55
N ASP A 503 -11.88 18.83 -32.72
CA ASP A 503 -12.59 18.77 -33.99
C ASP A 503 -13.14 17.36 -34.25
N LYS A 504 -12.39 16.30 -33.90
CA LYS A 504 -12.83 14.90 -34.02
C LYS A 504 -14.05 14.62 -33.15
N ILE A 505 -14.02 14.95 -31.85
CA ILE A 505 -15.16 14.72 -30.94
C ILE A 505 -16.42 15.45 -31.39
N ILE A 506 -16.26 16.72 -31.78
CA ILE A 506 -17.40 17.53 -32.22
C ILE A 506 -18.00 16.94 -33.49
N THR A 507 -17.17 16.56 -34.46
CA THR A 507 -17.61 15.94 -35.72
C THR A 507 -18.30 14.60 -35.47
N ASP A 508 -17.73 13.74 -34.63
CA ASP A 508 -18.30 12.42 -34.29
C ASP A 508 -19.65 12.56 -33.58
N TYR A 509 -19.77 13.52 -32.66
CA TYR A 509 -21.02 13.82 -31.98
C TYR A 509 -22.11 14.30 -32.95
N PHE A 510 -21.81 15.31 -33.77
CA PHE A 510 -22.77 15.84 -34.74
C PHE A 510 -23.17 14.80 -35.79
N GLY A 511 -22.21 14.00 -36.27
CA GLY A 511 -22.51 12.87 -37.16
C GLY A 511 -23.43 11.84 -36.52
N PHE A 512 -23.29 11.59 -35.21
CA PHE A 512 -24.17 10.70 -34.47
C PHE A 512 -25.59 11.26 -34.36
N ILE A 513 -25.77 12.50 -33.90
CA ILE A 513 -27.13 13.07 -33.75
C ILE A 513 -27.82 13.30 -35.10
N ASP A 514 -27.10 13.65 -36.17
CA ASP A 514 -27.68 13.76 -37.52
C ASP A 514 -28.15 12.39 -38.05
N SER A 515 -27.52 11.28 -37.66
CA SER A 515 -27.95 9.93 -38.07
C SER A 515 -29.26 9.47 -37.43
N LEU A 516 -29.69 10.10 -36.33
CA LEU A 516 -30.92 9.78 -35.61
C LEU A 516 -32.18 10.38 -36.24
N ASP A 517 -32.04 11.45 -37.03
CA ASP A 517 -33.18 12.14 -37.66
C ASP A 517 -33.82 11.34 -38.81
N ASP A 518 -33.15 10.30 -39.35
CA ASP A 518 -33.49 9.71 -40.66
C ASP A 518 -34.16 8.31 -40.65
N LYS A 519 -34.37 7.65 -39.50
CA LYS A 519 -35.21 6.41 -39.37
C LYS A 519 -35.35 5.93 -37.92
N SER A 520 -36.46 5.25 -37.63
CA SER A 520 -36.72 4.56 -36.35
C SER A 520 -35.48 3.79 -35.84
N LEU A 521 -35.08 4.08 -34.60
CA LEU A 521 -33.94 3.47 -33.93
C LEU A 521 -33.97 1.94 -34.05
N THR A 522 -33.04 1.39 -34.83
CA THR A 522 -32.64 -0.01 -34.70
C THR A 522 -31.42 -0.03 -33.80
N VAL A 523 -31.67 -0.10 -32.48
CA VAL A 523 -30.67 -0.27 -31.41
C VAL A 523 -30.02 -1.65 -31.54
N SER A 524 -29.27 -1.85 -32.61
CA SER A 524 -28.70 -3.15 -32.99
C SER A 524 -27.17 -3.16 -32.97
N SER A 525 -26.54 -2.05 -32.56
CA SER A 525 -25.09 -1.98 -32.38
C SER A 525 -24.75 -1.64 -30.93
N SER A 526 -23.78 -2.37 -30.37
CA SER A 526 -23.26 -2.17 -29.03
C SER A 526 -22.38 -0.91 -28.89
N GLU A 527 -22.16 -0.19 -30.00
CA GLU A 527 -21.43 1.08 -30.08
C GLU A 527 -22.34 2.32 -29.98
N PHE A 528 -23.66 2.12 -29.84
CA PHE A 528 -24.65 3.19 -29.86
C PHE A 528 -24.48 4.15 -28.68
N GLY A 529 -24.22 5.43 -28.98
CA GLY A 529 -24.12 6.50 -27.98
C GLY A 529 -22.71 6.88 -27.55
N ILE A 530 -21.67 6.12 -27.93
CA ILE A 530 -20.26 6.41 -27.59
C ILE A 530 -19.87 7.89 -27.84
N PRO A 531 -20.24 8.54 -28.97
CA PRO A 531 -19.91 9.94 -29.20
C PRO A 531 -20.53 10.91 -28.19
N VAL A 532 -21.72 10.62 -27.64
CA VAL A 532 -22.37 11.43 -26.61
C VAL A 532 -21.60 11.33 -25.29
N PHE A 533 -21.18 10.13 -24.91
CA PHE A 533 -20.35 9.91 -23.73
C PHE A 533 -18.98 10.59 -23.84
N ALA A 534 -18.34 10.49 -25.01
CA ALA A 534 -17.07 11.15 -25.29
C ALA A 534 -17.18 12.67 -25.15
N LEU A 535 -18.19 13.31 -25.76
CA LEU A 535 -18.39 14.75 -25.67
C LEU A 535 -18.71 15.19 -24.22
N SER A 536 -19.57 14.46 -23.52
CA SER A 536 -19.91 14.73 -22.12
C SER A 536 -18.65 14.78 -21.24
N ALA A 537 -17.80 13.75 -21.33
CA ALA A 537 -16.56 13.68 -20.57
C ALA A 537 -15.54 14.74 -21.01
N PHE A 538 -15.45 15.02 -22.32
CA PHE A 538 -14.59 16.07 -22.86
C PHE A 538 -14.94 17.45 -22.29
N LEU A 539 -16.23 17.81 -22.24
CA LEU A 539 -16.68 19.11 -21.72
C LEU A 539 -16.39 19.28 -20.23
N GLN A 540 -16.48 18.21 -19.43
CA GLN A 540 -16.12 18.27 -18.02
C GLN A 540 -14.62 18.50 -17.78
N SER A 541 -13.76 18.05 -18.69
CA SER A 541 -12.30 18.11 -18.57
C SER A 541 -11.66 19.43 -19.01
N LEU A 542 -12.38 20.25 -19.79
CA LEU A 542 -11.86 21.44 -20.46
C LEU A 542 -12.78 22.64 -20.22
N GLN A 543 -12.22 23.76 -19.77
CA GLN A 543 -12.91 25.07 -19.71
C GLN A 543 -13.08 25.69 -21.11
N VAL A 544 -13.49 24.90 -22.10
CA VAL A 544 -13.61 25.35 -23.49
C VAL A 544 -15.03 25.80 -23.76
N THR A 545 -15.18 27.05 -24.18
CA THR A 545 -16.39 27.55 -24.82
C THR A 545 -16.51 26.88 -26.20
N VAL A 546 -17.40 25.89 -26.32
CA VAL A 546 -17.84 25.43 -27.64
C VAL A 546 -18.72 26.55 -28.21
N SER A 547 -18.14 27.36 -29.09
CA SER A 547 -18.80 28.50 -29.74
C SER A 547 -19.61 28.11 -30.96
N ASP A 548 -19.63 26.82 -31.31
CA ASP A 548 -20.42 26.33 -32.43
C ASP A 548 -21.69 25.69 -31.87
N THR A 549 -22.68 26.56 -31.74
CA THR A 549 -24.10 26.29 -31.50
C THR A 549 -24.60 25.10 -32.28
N ASP A 550 -25.43 24.26 -31.66
CA ASP A 550 -26.51 23.67 -32.44
C ASP A 550 -27.74 23.37 -31.56
N MET A 551 -28.83 24.06 -31.86
CA MET A 551 -30.18 23.81 -31.33
C MET A 551 -30.60 22.34 -31.49
N LYS A 552 -29.93 21.60 -32.40
CA LYS A 552 -30.04 20.15 -32.57
C LYS A 552 -29.83 19.37 -31.27
N THR A 553 -28.95 19.83 -30.37
CA THR A 553 -28.72 19.15 -29.07
C THR A 553 -29.98 19.20 -28.18
N LEU A 554 -30.71 20.32 -28.19
CA LEU A 554 -31.98 20.44 -27.46
C LEU A 554 -33.06 19.54 -28.07
N LYS A 555 -33.17 19.52 -29.41
CA LYS A 555 -34.08 18.62 -30.13
C LYS A 555 -33.77 17.14 -29.87
N PHE A 556 -32.48 16.79 -29.86
CA PHE A 556 -32.00 15.45 -29.55
C PHE A 556 -32.39 15.04 -28.12
N LEU A 557 -32.25 15.94 -27.14
CA LEU A 557 -32.70 15.68 -25.77
C LEU A 557 -34.20 15.41 -25.69
N VAL A 558 -35.02 16.21 -26.38
CA VAL A 558 -36.48 16.00 -26.46
C VAL A 558 -36.81 14.64 -27.09
N ALA A 559 -36.12 14.27 -28.17
CA ALA A 559 -36.29 12.97 -28.83
C ALA A 559 -35.93 11.80 -27.90
N ILE A 560 -34.84 11.90 -27.15
CA ILE A 560 -34.45 10.88 -26.15
C ILE A 560 -35.46 10.81 -25.01
N ALA A 561 -35.91 11.94 -24.47
CA ALA A 561 -36.90 11.98 -23.39
C ALA A 561 -38.23 11.33 -23.82
N CYS A 562 -38.67 11.59 -25.06
CA CYS A 562 -39.80 10.90 -25.67
C CYS A 562 -39.55 9.39 -25.84
N GLY A 563 -38.33 9.00 -26.24
CA GLY A 563 -37.89 7.61 -26.35
C GLY A 563 -37.93 6.86 -25.01
N CYS A 564 -37.45 7.48 -23.94
CA CYS A 564 -37.56 6.96 -22.56
C CYS A 564 -39.02 6.70 -22.17
N ARG A 565 -39.93 7.62 -22.52
CA ARG A 565 -41.35 7.48 -22.19
C ARG A 565 -42.04 6.37 -22.99
N ASN A 566 -41.74 6.27 -24.28
CA ASN A 566 -42.51 5.47 -25.23
C ASN A 566 -41.91 4.07 -25.47
N SER A 567 -40.68 3.80 -25.06
CA SER A 567 -40.05 2.48 -25.23
C SER A 567 -40.69 1.42 -24.34
N VAL A 568 -41.20 0.35 -24.96
CA VAL A 568 -41.76 -0.84 -24.28
C VAL A 568 -40.67 -1.85 -23.93
N ASP A 569 -39.56 -1.85 -24.68
CA ASP A 569 -38.40 -2.71 -24.42
C ASP A 569 -37.50 -2.09 -23.34
N LYS A 570 -37.19 -2.88 -22.32
CA LYS A 570 -36.37 -2.49 -21.17
C LYS A 570 -34.94 -2.14 -21.59
N LEU A 571 -34.34 -2.90 -22.50
CA LEU A 571 -32.97 -2.67 -22.97
C LEU A 571 -32.85 -1.33 -23.72
N ASN A 572 -33.78 -1.07 -24.64
CA ASN A 572 -33.82 0.21 -25.35
C ASN A 572 -34.04 1.38 -24.38
N LYS A 573 -34.88 1.19 -23.36
CA LYS A 573 -35.14 2.21 -22.34
C LYS A 573 -33.91 2.52 -21.48
N GLU A 574 -33.13 1.50 -21.11
CA GLU A 574 -31.84 1.67 -20.40
C GLU A 574 -30.86 2.51 -21.23
N VAL A 575 -30.74 2.24 -22.53
CA VAL A 575 -29.88 3.00 -23.45
C VAL A 575 -30.35 4.46 -23.57
N TYR A 576 -31.65 4.73 -23.69
CA TYR A 576 -32.15 6.11 -23.71
C TYR A 576 -31.91 6.84 -22.39
N CYS A 577 -32.07 6.18 -21.23
CA CYS A 577 -31.78 6.79 -19.93
C CYS A 577 -30.30 7.17 -19.80
N LEU A 578 -29.41 6.28 -20.24
CA LEU A 578 -27.97 6.53 -20.29
C LEU A 578 -27.63 7.76 -21.16
N LEU A 579 -28.19 7.82 -22.37
CA LEU A 579 -28.03 8.96 -23.27
C LEU A 579 -28.63 10.25 -22.72
N LEU A 580 -29.81 10.18 -22.09
CA LEU A 580 -30.47 11.32 -21.45
C LEU A 580 -29.57 11.94 -20.38
N SER A 581 -29.04 11.10 -19.49
CA SER A 581 -28.16 11.53 -18.41
C SER A 581 -26.92 12.27 -18.94
N GLN A 582 -26.26 11.73 -19.96
CA GLN A 582 -25.08 12.37 -20.56
C GLN A 582 -25.42 13.63 -21.36
N THR A 583 -26.57 13.66 -22.05
CA THR A 583 -27.00 14.85 -22.81
C THR A 583 -27.35 16.01 -21.88
N LEU A 584 -27.93 15.73 -20.70
CA LEU A 584 -28.14 16.74 -19.65
C LEU A 584 -26.82 17.33 -19.15
N VAL A 585 -25.78 16.51 -19.01
CA VAL A 585 -24.42 16.95 -18.65
C VAL A 585 -23.79 17.79 -19.77
N ILE A 586 -23.98 17.44 -21.03
CA ILE A 586 -23.51 18.24 -22.16
C ILE A 586 -24.14 19.63 -22.10
N ILE A 587 -25.47 19.70 -21.96
CA ILE A 587 -26.21 20.97 -21.94
C ILE A 587 -25.81 21.83 -20.74
N SER A 588 -25.58 21.24 -19.56
CA SER A 588 -25.19 22.01 -18.37
C SER A 588 -23.86 22.74 -18.52
N ASN A 589 -22.97 22.24 -19.39
CA ASN A 589 -21.69 22.88 -19.72
C ASN A 589 -21.80 23.90 -20.87
N LEU A 590 -22.94 23.95 -21.58
CA LEU A 590 -23.18 24.84 -22.71
C LEU A 590 -24.15 25.96 -22.31
N SER A 591 -23.66 26.93 -21.53
CA SER A 591 -24.48 28.01 -20.94
C SER A 591 -25.34 28.79 -21.95
N HIS A 592 -24.87 28.93 -23.20
CA HIS A 592 -25.60 29.61 -24.27
C HIS A 592 -26.91 28.92 -24.67
N LEU A 593 -27.05 27.60 -24.46
CA LEU A 593 -28.28 26.86 -24.77
C LEU A 593 -29.44 27.25 -23.87
N TYR A 594 -29.17 27.71 -22.64
CA TYR A 594 -30.20 28.16 -21.69
C TYR A 594 -30.88 29.48 -22.11
N ALA A 595 -30.31 30.20 -23.07
CA ALA A 595 -30.91 31.39 -23.66
C ALA A 595 -31.82 31.08 -24.87
N SER A 596 -31.91 29.82 -25.31
CA SER A 596 -32.73 29.40 -26.46
C SER A 596 -34.21 29.32 -26.08
N ASP A 597 -35.11 29.65 -27.02
CA ASP A 597 -36.55 29.54 -26.82
C ASP A 597 -37.00 28.06 -26.67
N GLU A 598 -36.29 27.13 -27.33
CA GLU A 598 -36.52 25.67 -27.24
C GLU A 598 -36.24 25.09 -25.85
N MET A 599 -35.54 25.82 -24.98
CA MET A 599 -35.26 25.37 -23.61
C MET A 599 -36.57 25.23 -22.80
N GLU A 600 -37.60 26.00 -23.11
CA GLU A 600 -38.91 25.85 -22.47
C GLU A 600 -39.55 24.48 -22.78
N GLU A 601 -39.47 24.04 -24.04
CA GLU A 601 -39.95 22.70 -24.45
C GLU A 601 -39.18 21.60 -23.71
N VAL A 602 -37.85 21.73 -23.61
CA VAL A 602 -37.00 20.80 -22.86
C VAL A 602 -37.42 20.69 -21.39
N ILE A 603 -37.62 21.82 -20.71
CA ILE A 603 -38.01 21.86 -19.29
C ILE A 603 -39.35 21.15 -19.09
N LEU A 604 -40.33 21.45 -19.96
CA LEU A 604 -41.67 20.83 -19.89
C LEU A 604 -41.61 19.33 -20.15
N GLU A 605 -40.78 18.87 -21.09
CA GLU A 605 -40.65 17.44 -21.39
C GLU A 605 -39.90 16.68 -20.27
N LEU A 606 -38.89 17.28 -19.65
CA LEU A 606 -38.24 16.72 -18.46
C LEU A 606 -39.19 16.65 -17.27
N HIS A 607 -39.99 17.70 -17.04
CA HIS A 607 -41.03 17.69 -16.01
C HIS A 607 -42.08 16.60 -16.25
N ASN A 608 -42.55 16.45 -17.49
CA ASN A 608 -43.41 15.34 -17.88
C ASN A 608 -42.75 13.99 -17.65
N LEU A 609 -41.44 13.84 -17.88
CA LEU A 609 -40.74 12.56 -17.72
C LEU A 609 -40.55 12.18 -16.25
N PHE A 610 -40.12 13.13 -15.41
CA PHE A 610 -39.71 12.86 -14.02
C PHE A 610 -40.82 13.09 -12.97
N VAL A 611 -41.83 13.91 -13.28
CA VAL A 611 -42.84 14.34 -12.29
C VAL A 611 -44.26 13.93 -12.69
N SER A 612 -44.73 14.35 -13.88
CA SER A 612 -46.16 14.25 -14.23
C SER A 612 -46.55 13.05 -15.09
N GLY A 613 -45.61 12.38 -15.73
CA GLY A 613 -45.86 11.29 -16.68
C GLY A 613 -45.72 9.89 -16.09
N PRO A 614 -46.07 8.85 -16.86
CA PRO A 614 -46.00 7.45 -16.43
C PRO A 614 -44.57 6.99 -16.07
N GLY A 615 -43.54 7.73 -16.51
CA GLY A 615 -42.14 7.50 -16.18
C GLY A 615 -41.74 7.89 -14.75
N ALA A 616 -42.49 8.75 -14.04
CA ALA A 616 -42.11 9.28 -12.73
C ALA A 616 -41.93 8.21 -11.63
N SER A 617 -42.54 7.03 -11.80
CA SER A 617 -42.41 5.88 -10.90
C SER A 617 -41.33 4.86 -11.33
N ASP A 618 -40.64 5.11 -12.43
CA ASP A 618 -39.65 4.19 -12.99
C ASP A 618 -38.31 4.31 -12.25
N THR A 619 -37.83 3.18 -11.74
CA THR A 619 -36.55 3.09 -11.04
C THR A 619 -35.35 3.32 -11.98
N LEU A 620 -35.48 3.14 -13.29
CA LEU A 620 -34.41 3.38 -14.26
C LEU A 620 -34.08 4.88 -14.42
N LEU A 621 -35.07 5.76 -14.29
CA LEU A 621 -34.86 7.21 -14.37
C LEU A 621 -34.02 7.74 -13.20
N TYR A 622 -33.86 6.95 -12.13
CA TYR A 622 -32.99 7.30 -11.01
C TYR A 622 -31.54 7.58 -11.47
N GLN A 623 -31.06 6.86 -12.49
CA GLN A 623 -29.72 7.02 -13.05
C GLN A 623 -29.49 8.36 -13.76
N CYS A 624 -30.58 9.05 -14.13
CA CYS A 624 -30.54 10.34 -14.81
C CYS A 624 -30.52 11.53 -13.83
N LYS A 625 -30.88 11.32 -12.55
CA LYS A 625 -31.00 12.39 -11.55
C LYS A 625 -29.69 13.16 -11.33
N PRO A 626 -28.49 12.55 -11.35
CA PRO A 626 -27.25 13.32 -11.25
C PRO A 626 -27.06 14.30 -12.42
N GLY A 627 -27.29 13.84 -13.66
CA GLY A 627 -27.24 14.70 -14.86
C GLY A 627 -28.31 15.79 -14.81
N LEU A 628 -29.51 15.47 -14.32
CA LEU A 628 -30.58 16.45 -14.12
C LEU A 628 -30.21 17.50 -13.07
N ALA A 629 -29.62 17.14 -11.93
CA ALA A 629 -29.19 18.10 -10.92
C ALA A 629 -28.18 19.12 -11.50
N LEU A 630 -27.20 18.63 -12.28
CA LEU A 630 -26.26 19.50 -12.98
C LEU A 630 -26.95 20.41 -14.01
N PHE A 631 -27.90 19.87 -14.78
CA PHE A 631 -28.71 20.66 -15.72
C PHE A 631 -29.53 21.74 -15.00
N MET A 632 -30.13 21.42 -13.85
CA MET A 632 -30.92 22.35 -13.05
C MET A 632 -30.05 23.50 -12.52
N ALA A 633 -28.80 23.23 -12.10
CA ALA A 633 -27.86 24.28 -11.70
C ALA A 633 -27.64 25.32 -12.82
N GLY A 634 -27.58 24.88 -14.09
CA GLY A 634 -27.39 25.74 -15.26
C GLY A 634 -28.56 26.67 -15.58
N LEU A 635 -29.76 26.40 -15.04
CA LEU A 635 -30.94 27.26 -15.21
C LEU A 635 -30.76 28.65 -14.61
N SER A 636 -29.71 28.90 -13.80
CA SER A 636 -29.37 30.24 -13.33
C SER A 636 -29.07 31.22 -14.47
N ASN A 637 -28.69 30.71 -15.64
CA ASN A 637 -28.42 31.52 -16.83
C ASN A 637 -29.69 31.93 -17.58
N MET A 638 -30.87 31.45 -17.17
CA MET A 638 -32.16 31.76 -17.77
C MET A 638 -32.97 32.70 -16.87
N GLY A 639 -33.68 33.66 -17.47
CA GLY A 639 -34.65 34.48 -16.73
C GLY A 639 -35.89 33.67 -16.32
N MET A 640 -36.20 33.67 -15.01
CA MET A 640 -37.40 33.02 -14.47
C MET A 640 -38.52 34.02 -14.23
N SER A 641 -39.75 33.65 -14.60
CA SER A 641 -40.94 34.43 -14.28
C SER A 641 -41.42 34.07 -12.86
N GLU A 642 -41.68 35.06 -12.02
CA GLU A 642 -42.26 34.83 -10.68
C GLU A 642 -43.78 34.67 -10.70
N SER A 643 -44.41 34.62 -11.88
CA SER A 643 -45.86 34.45 -12.01
C SER A 643 -46.28 32.99 -11.83
N ASP A 644 -47.30 32.76 -11.01
CA ASP A 644 -47.85 31.41 -10.74
C ASP A 644 -48.52 30.78 -11.98
N ASN A 645 -48.79 31.57 -13.02
CA ASN A 645 -49.38 31.11 -14.28
C ASN A 645 -48.32 30.71 -15.34
N CYS A 646 -47.03 30.78 -15.00
CA CYS A 646 -45.97 30.38 -15.93
C CYS A 646 -45.71 28.86 -15.80
N ALA A 647 -46.14 28.10 -16.81
CA ALA A 647 -45.95 26.65 -16.86
C ALA A 647 -44.47 26.25 -16.70
N LYS A 648 -43.56 27.01 -17.33
CA LYS A 648 -42.11 26.83 -17.19
C LYS A 648 -41.63 26.97 -15.74
N SER A 649 -42.02 28.04 -15.04
CA SER A 649 -41.61 28.25 -13.65
C SER A 649 -42.15 27.16 -12.72
N SER A 650 -43.41 26.77 -12.91
CA SER A 650 -44.03 25.65 -12.16
C SER A 650 -43.28 24.34 -12.37
N ALA A 651 -42.92 24.03 -13.62
CA ALA A 651 -42.17 22.82 -13.96
C ALA A 651 -40.78 22.80 -13.27
N VAL A 652 -40.07 23.93 -13.23
CA VAL A 652 -38.77 24.05 -12.55
C VAL A 652 -38.91 23.88 -11.04
N TRP A 653 -39.93 24.46 -10.41
CA TRP A 653 -40.20 24.28 -8.97
C TRP A 653 -40.40 22.81 -8.63
N GLU A 654 -41.24 22.12 -9.39
CA GLU A 654 -41.56 20.72 -9.15
C GLU A 654 -40.36 19.78 -9.42
N LEU A 655 -39.50 20.10 -10.39
CA LEU A 655 -38.25 19.37 -10.62
C LEU A 655 -37.27 19.53 -9.45
N TYR A 656 -37.12 20.74 -8.89
CA TYR A 656 -36.31 20.93 -7.67
C TYR A 656 -36.94 20.24 -6.45
N HIS A 657 -38.26 20.29 -6.30
CA HIS A 657 -38.96 19.55 -5.25
C HIS A 657 -38.68 18.05 -5.32
N MET A 658 -38.71 17.47 -6.52
CA MET A 658 -38.38 16.07 -6.72
C MET A 658 -36.93 15.76 -6.30
N LEU A 659 -35.96 16.59 -6.71
CA LEU A 659 -34.54 16.39 -6.39
C LEU A 659 -34.20 16.61 -4.90
N LEU A 660 -34.87 17.54 -4.23
CA LEU A 660 -34.63 17.87 -2.81
C LEU A 660 -35.37 16.94 -1.83
N ARG A 661 -36.32 16.13 -2.32
CA ARG A 661 -36.96 15.03 -1.57
C ARG A 661 -36.12 13.75 -1.52
N GLU A 662 -35.04 13.67 -2.31
CA GLU A 662 -34.19 12.49 -2.38
C GLU A 662 -33.52 12.15 -1.05
N ARG A 663 -33.53 10.87 -0.68
CA ARG A 663 -32.92 10.39 0.57
C ARG A 663 -31.53 9.78 0.37
N HIS A 664 -31.13 9.50 -0.88
CA HIS A 664 -29.80 8.98 -1.16
C HIS A 664 -28.76 10.09 -0.99
N TRP A 665 -27.83 9.91 -0.04
CA TRP A 665 -26.88 10.94 0.39
C TRP A 665 -26.17 11.63 -0.80
N ALA A 666 -25.63 10.87 -1.76
CA ALA A 666 -24.87 11.46 -2.86
C ALA A 666 -25.74 12.34 -3.79
N ILE A 667 -27.00 11.94 -4.00
CA ILE A 667 -27.92 12.66 -4.88
C ILE A 667 -28.44 13.89 -4.17
N ILE A 668 -28.83 13.78 -2.89
CA ILE A 668 -29.29 14.96 -2.14
C ILE A 668 -28.16 15.99 -2.01
N HIS A 669 -26.92 15.58 -1.73
CA HIS A 669 -25.77 16.49 -1.71
C HIS A 669 -25.55 17.18 -3.05
N LEU A 670 -25.64 16.45 -4.17
CA LEU A 670 -25.53 17.03 -5.51
C LEU A 670 -26.69 17.99 -5.81
N SER A 671 -27.93 17.64 -5.45
CA SER A 671 -29.11 18.47 -5.59
C SER A 671 -29.00 19.75 -4.76
N ILE A 672 -28.50 19.65 -3.54
CA ILE A 672 -28.24 20.79 -2.64
C ILE A 672 -27.17 21.70 -3.25
N ALA A 673 -26.07 21.15 -3.74
CA ALA A 673 -25.02 21.92 -4.40
C ALA A 673 -25.54 22.63 -5.66
N ALA A 674 -26.31 21.92 -6.48
CA ALA A 674 -26.96 22.47 -7.67
C ALA A 674 -27.96 23.59 -7.33
N PHE A 675 -28.79 23.40 -6.30
CA PHE A 675 -29.71 24.42 -5.82
C PHE A 675 -28.95 25.63 -5.26
N GLY A 676 -27.87 25.43 -4.51
CA GLY A 676 -27.02 26.52 -4.05
C GLY A 676 -26.38 27.32 -5.16
N TYR A 677 -25.90 26.64 -6.21
CA TYR A 677 -25.37 27.29 -7.40
C TYR A 677 -26.43 28.16 -8.09
N PHE A 678 -27.64 27.61 -8.26
CA PHE A 678 -28.79 28.31 -8.85
C PHE A 678 -29.22 29.53 -8.02
N ALA A 679 -29.44 29.33 -6.72
CA ALA A 679 -29.88 30.35 -5.78
C ALA A 679 -28.91 31.54 -5.71
N ALA A 680 -27.60 31.28 -5.80
CA ALA A 680 -26.58 32.32 -5.77
C ALA A 680 -26.51 33.19 -7.04
N ARG A 681 -27.10 32.74 -8.17
CA ARG A 681 -26.90 33.33 -9.50
C ARG A 681 -28.19 33.70 -10.23
N THR A 682 -29.34 33.29 -9.71
CA THR A 682 -30.64 33.65 -10.29
C THR A 682 -31.08 35.06 -9.89
N ASN A 683 -31.96 35.65 -10.69
CA ASN A 683 -32.63 36.92 -10.42
C ASN A 683 -33.96 36.75 -9.67
N CYS A 684 -34.34 35.51 -9.32
CA CYS A 684 -35.59 35.20 -8.63
C CYS A 684 -35.52 35.57 -7.14
N ASN A 685 -36.51 36.32 -6.66
CA ASN A 685 -36.62 36.73 -5.26
C ASN A 685 -37.40 35.73 -4.40
N GLN A 686 -38.15 34.82 -5.04
CA GLN A 686 -39.02 33.83 -4.38
C GLN A 686 -38.36 32.44 -4.33
N LEU A 687 -37.08 32.37 -3.92
CA LEU A 687 -36.31 31.12 -3.84
C LEU A 687 -36.96 30.06 -2.94
N TRP A 688 -37.74 30.49 -1.94
CA TRP A 688 -38.49 29.61 -1.06
C TRP A 688 -39.49 28.70 -1.80
N LYS A 689 -40.00 29.11 -2.97
CA LYS A 689 -40.93 28.30 -3.80
C LYS A 689 -40.29 27.06 -4.41
N PHE A 690 -38.97 26.96 -4.40
CA PHE A 690 -38.21 25.85 -4.97
C PHE A 690 -37.89 24.76 -3.93
N VAL A 691 -38.21 24.99 -2.65
CA VAL A 691 -37.93 24.08 -1.54
C VAL A 691 -39.24 23.41 -1.11
N PRO A 692 -39.32 22.06 -1.15
CA PRO A 692 -40.52 21.36 -0.72
C PRO A 692 -40.60 21.34 0.81
N GLN A 693 -41.81 21.27 1.37
CA GLN A 693 -42.02 21.20 2.83
C GLN A 693 -41.41 19.94 3.46
N ASP A 694 -41.32 18.86 2.69
CA ASP A 694 -40.79 17.54 3.03
C ASP A 694 -39.37 17.32 2.46
N ALA A 695 -38.54 18.36 2.41
CA ALA A 695 -37.15 18.26 1.95
C ALA A 695 -36.31 17.32 2.83
N ALA A 696 -35.35 16.60 2.25
CA ALA A 696 -34.56 15.62 2.99
C ALA A 696 -33.68 16.22 4.10
N LEU A 697 -33.20 17.46 3.93
CA LEU A 697 -32.47 18.21 4.97
C LEU A 697 -33.37 18.76 6.09
N SER A 698 -34.69 18.80 5.93
CA SER A 698 -35.60 19.20 7.03
C SER A 698 -36.13 17.99 7.81
N TYR A 699 -35.66 16.78 7.51
CA TYR A 699 -36.13 15.54 8.13
C TYR A 699 -35.30 15.16 9.35
N ASP A 700 -35.93 15.13 10.52
CA ASP A 700 -35.31 14.73 11.77
C ASP A 700 -35.54 13.23 12.06
N LEU A 701 -34.49 12.43 11.93
CA LEU A 701 -34.53 10.98 12.19
C LEU A 701 -34.91 10.63 13.64
N VAL A 702 -34.67 11.52 14.60
CA VAL A 702 -34.92 11.27 16.04
C VAL A 702 -36.36 11.62 16.42
N SER A 703 -36.90 12.71 15.88
CA SER A 703 -38.27 13.15 16.20
C SER A 703 -39.34 12.69 15.20
N GLY A 704 -38.95 12.22 14.01
CA GLY A 704 -39.86 11.70 12.97
C GLY A 704 -40.81 12.73 12.37
N ASN A 705 -40.61 14.02 12.66
CA ASN A 705 -41.44 15.12 12.18
C ASN A 705 -40.73 15.91 11.08
N ASP A 706 -41.50 16.30 10.06
CA ASP A 706 -41.05 17.23 9.03
C ASP A 706 -40.89 18.63 9.64
N ALA A 707 -39.71 19.23 9.50
CA ALA A 707 -39.45 20.58 9.97
C ALA A 707 -39.74 21.65 8.90
N ASN A 708 -39.95 22.88 9.35
CA ASN A 708 -40.27 24.03 8.51
C ASN A 708 -39.09 24.51 7.64
N GLU A 709 -39.39 25.36 6.66
CA GLU A 709 -38.46 26.00 5.71
C GLU A 709 -37.22 26.63 6.38
N GLU A 710 -37.39 27.27 7.54
CA GLU A 710 -36.29 27.90 8.29
C GLU A 710 -35.20 26.90 8.70
N ARG A 711 -35.58 25.68 9.09
CA ARG A 711 -34.62 24.62 9.43
C ARG A 711 -33.83 24.19 8.20
N PHE A 712 -34.48 23.95 7.07
CA PHE A 712 -33.81 23.64 5.80
C PHE A 712 -32.76 24.71 5.47
N MET A 713 -33.13 25.99 5.54
CA MET A 713 -32.21 27.10 5.21
C MET A 713 -31.03 27.17 6.20
N SER A 714 -31.25 26.88 7.48
CA SER A 714 -30.17 26.81 8.48
C SER A 714 -29.21 25.64 8.24
N GLU A 715 -29.73 24.45 7.94
CA GLU A 715 -28.92 23.25 7.68
C GLU A 715 -28.18 23.36 6.35
N PHE A 716 -28.84 23.94 5.33
CA PHE A 716 -28.22 24.26 4.06
C PHE A 716 -27.06 25.27 4.22
N LYS A 717 -27.24 26.31 5.02
CA LYS A 717 -26.16 27.24 5.37
C LYS A 717 -25.00 26.53 6.06
N ALA A 718 -25.28 25.69 7.06
CA ALA A 718 -24.25 24.91 7.75
C ALA A 718 -23.51 23.95 6.80
N PHE A 719 -24.21 23.34 5.84
CA PHE A 719 -23.61 22.52 4.79
C PHE A 719 -22.62 23.32 3.93
N LEU A 720 -23.03 24.50 3.44
CA LEU A 720 -22.15 25.38 2.65
C LEU A 720 -20.93 25.89 3.45
N GLU A 721 -21.12 26.21 4.73
CA GLU A 721 -20.03 26.64 5.61
C GLU A 721 -19.06 25.49 5.92
N LYS A 722 -19.56 24.25 6.02
CA LYS A 722 -18.74 23.05 6.23
C LYS A 722 -17.94 22.67 5.00
N GLU A 723 -18.48 22.79 3.78
CA GLU A 723 -17.71 22.56 2.55
C GLU A 723 -16.56 23.57 2.36
N MET A 724 -16.68 24.79 2.91
CA MET A 724 -15.63 25.82 2.86
C MET A 724 -14.58 25.70 3.97
N ALA A 725 -14.82 24.90 5.01
CA ALA A 725 -13.89 24.72 6.12
C ALA A 725 -13.02 23.47 5.90
N LEU A 726 -11.70 23.61 6.00
CA LEU A 726 -10.76 22.49 6.12
C LEU A 726 -10.44 22.29 7.61
N PRO A 727 -11.03 21.33 8.34
CA PRO A 727 -10.55 21.00 9.66
C PRO A 727 -9.45 19.94 9.54
N ALA A 728 -8.31 20.20 10.18
CA ALA A 728 -7.39 19.15 10.58
C ALA A 728 -8.14 18.22 11.54
N VAL A 729 -8.60 17.07 11.05
CA VAL A 729 -9.43 16.13 11.80
C VAL A 729 -8.52 15.34 12.75
N THR A 730 -8.54 15.70 14.04
CA THR A 730 -8.25 14.70 15.08
C THR A 730 -9.41 13.72 15.11
N PRO A 731 -9.16 12.42 14.96
CA PRO A 731 -10.23 11.43 14.84
C PRO A 731 -10.97 11.26 16.16
N SER A 732 -12.30 11.13 16.08
CA SER A 732 -13.13 10.73 17.22
C SER A 732 -13.17 9.21 17.37
N SER A 733 -13.45 8.71 18.58
CA SER A 733 -13.64 7.28 18.83
C SER A 733 -14.79 6.68 18.00
N GLU A 734 -15.79 7.50 17.67
CA GLU A 734 -16.91 7.13 16.81
C GLU A 734 -16.47 6.91 15.36
N GLN A 735 -15.58 7.77 14.83
CA GLN A 735 -15.01 7.60 13.49
C GLN A 735 -14.17 6.32 13.39
N GLN A 736 -13.42 5.99 14.43
CA GLN A 736 -12.64 4.74 14.47
C GLN A 736 -13.55 3.51 14.44
N GLY A 737 -14.68 3.54 15.17
CA GLY A 737 -15.69 2.48 15.16
C GLY A 737 -16.29 2.27 13.76
N LEU A 738 -16.69 3.36 13.09
CA LEU A 738 -17.24 3.29 11.73
C LEU A 738 -16.24 2.73 10.72
N LEU A 739 -14.95 3.08 10.83
CA LEU A 739 -13.91 2.57 9.93
C LEU A 739 -13.60 1.08 10.17
N LEU A 740 -13.74 0.60 11.41
CA LEU A 740 -13.66 -0.84 11.70
C LEU A 740 -14.80 -1.61 11.02
N GLU A 741 -16.04 -1.10 11.12
CA GLU A 741 -17.20 -1.68 10.44
C GLU A 741 -17.02 -1.68 8.92
N GLU A 742 -16.53 -0.58 8.36
CA GLU A 742 -16.20 -0.50 6.93
C GLU A 742 -15.14 -1.53 6.53
N GLY A 743 -14.04 -1.62 7.30
CA GLY A 743 -12.97 -2.57 7.07
C GLY A 743 -13.46 -4.02 7.05
N LEU A 744 -14.35 -4.39 7.98
CA LEU A 744 -14.98 -5.72 8.01
C LEU A 744 -15.78 -6.02 6.74
N VAL A 745 -16.60 -5.07 6.28
CA VAL A 745 -17.39 -5.21 5.06
C VAL A 745 -16.50 -5.35 3.83
N LEU A 746 -15.42 -4.56 3.75
CA LEU A 746 -14.46 -4.61 2.65
C LEU A 746 -13.71 -5.94 2.62
N LYS A 747 -13.24 -6.42 3.79
CA LYS A 747 -12.61 -7.73 3.93
C LYS A 747 -13.51 -8.85 3.45
N GLU A 748 -14.79 -8.83 3.81
CA GLU A 748 -15.76 -9.84 3.36
C GLU A 748 -15.99 -9.77 1.84
N LYS A 749 -16.09 -8.57 1.26
CA LYS A 749 -16.23 -8.38 -0.20
C LYS A 749 -15.03 -8.92 -0.97
N VAL A 750 -13.81 -8.64 -0.51
CA VAL A 750 -12.59 -9.16 -1.14
C VAL A 750 -12.55 -10.68 -1.05
N ARG A 751 -12.94 -11.26 0.10
CA ARG A 751 -13.07 -12.72 0.26
C ARG A 751 -14.04 -13.33 -0.74
N LYS A 752 -15.20 -12.71 -0.96
CA LYS A 752 -16.18 -13.16 -1.96
C LYS A 752 -15.58 -13.16 -3.37
N ILE A 753 -14.87 -12.09 -3.75
CA ILE A 753 -14.21 -11.99 -5.07
C ILE A 753 -13.12 -13.05 -5.25
N SER A 754 -12.32 -13.31 -4.20
CA SER A 754 -11.28 -14.34 -4.22
C SER A 754 -11.86 -15.75 -4.29
N ASN A 755 -12.98 -16.01 -3.60
CA ASN A 755 -13.67 -17.29 -3.64
C ASN A 755 -14.38 -17.54 -4.98
N ILE A 756 -14.91 -16.49 -5.63
CA ILE A 756 -15.46 -16.60 -6.99
C ILE A 756 -14.38 -17.09 -7.98
N LYS A 757 -13.10 -16.72 -7.79
CA LYS A 757 -12.00 -17.28 -8.60
C LYS A 757 -11.73 -18.76 -8.31
N ALA A 758 -12.00 -19.24 -7.09
CA ALA A 758 -11.87 -20.65 -6.73
C ALA A 758 -13.05 -21.48 -7.26
N GLU A 759 -14.27 -20.96 -7.23
CA GLU A 759 -15.45 -21.62 -7.81
C GLU A 759 -15.46 -21.56 -9.36
N ALA A 760 -14.88 -20.52 -9.98
CA ALA A 760 -14.65 -20.49 -11.43
C ALA A 760 -13.56 -21.48 -11.89
N SER A 761 -12.75 -22.01 -10.96
CA SER A 761 -11.88 -23.18 -11.23
C SER A 761 -12.62 -24.51 -11.12
N GLY A 762 -13.88 -24.48 -10.67
CA GLY A 762 -14.82 -25.60 -10.59
C GLY A 762 -16.11 -25.37 -11.39
N CYS A 763 -16.07 -24.54 -12.44
CA CYS A 763 -17.13 -24.48 -13.43
C CYS A 763 -16.77 -25.47 -14.55
N ASP A 764 -17.47 -26.61 -14.52
CA ASP A 764 -17.52 -27.70 -15.50
C ASP A 764 -16.49 -27.60 -16.62
N SER A 765 -15.43 -28.42 -16.51
CA SER A 765 -14.91 -29.06 -17.71
C SER A 765 -16.13 -29.59 -18.44
N MET A 766 -16.50 -28.97 -19.57
CA MET A 766 -17.49 -29.55 -20.47
C MET A 766 -17.06 -30.99 -20.65
N GLU A 767 -17.87 -31.91 -20.11
CA GLU A 767 -17.84 -33.31 -20.51
C GLU A 767 -18.03 -33.29 -22.01
N ILE A 768 -16.91 -33.35 -22.72
CA ILE A 768 -16.91 -33.74 -24.12
C ILE A 768 -17.25 -35.21 -24.06
N ASP A 769 -18.51 -35.47 -24.41
CA ASP A 769 -19.13 -36.78 -24.60
C ASP A 769 -18.10 -37.80 -25.07
N ASP A 770 -17.71 -38.68 -24.15
CA ASP A 770 -16.73 -39.75 -24.37
C ASP A 770 -17.45 -40.92 -25.03
N GLU A 771 -17.93 -40.71 -26.26
CA GLU A 771 -18.31 -41.80 -27.15
C GLU A 771 -17.42 -41.80 -28.40
N ASN A 772 -16.43 -42.70 -28.35
CA ASN A 772 -15.80 -43.36 -29.49
C ASN A 772 -14.98 -42.47 -30.45
N GLN A 773 -13.76 -42.08 -30.06
CA GLN A 773 -12.67 -41.94 -31.05
C GLN A 773 -11.35 -42.57 -30.60
N SER A 774 -11.15 -43.79 -31.08
CA SER A 774 -9.89 -44.49 -31.22
C SER A 774 -8.73 -43.59 -31.68
N ASN A 775 -7.59 -43.69 -30.98
CA ASN A 775 -6.21 -43.56 -31.48
C ASN A 775 -6.03 -42.84 -32.83
N LYS A 776 -5.89 -41.51 -32.82
CA LYS A 776 -5.22 -40.79 -33.92
C LYS A 776 -4.24 -39.75 -33.36
N ARG A 777 -2.94 -40.09 -33.43
CA ARG A 777 -1.82 -39.17 -33.32
C ARG A 777 -2.04 -37.98 -34.26
N ARG A 778 -2.15 -36.75 -33.75
CA ARG A 778 -2.04 -35.54 -34.56
C ARG A 778 -0.56 -35.25 -34.81
N LYS A 779 -0.14 -35.18 -36.07
CA LYS A 779 1.19 -34.69 -36.48
C LYS A 779 1.29 -33.19 -36.23
N LEU A 780 2.41 -32.73 -35.67
CA LEU A 780 2.77 -31.32 -35.62
C LEU A 780 2.99 -30.75 -37.05
N PRO A 781 2.76 -29.44 -37.28
CA PRO A 781 2.99 -28.79 -38.57
C PRO A 781 4.46 -28.89 -39.04
N ASP A 782 4.67 -29.10 -40.34
CA ASP A 782 5.99 -29.35 -40.98
C ASP A 782 7.07 -28.29 -40.70
N GLY A 783 6.68 -27.06 -40.35
CA GLY A 783 7.61 -25.98 -39.97
C GLY A 783 8.34 -26.23 -38.66
N ILE A 784 7.72 -26.92 -37.71
CA ILE A 784 8.32 -27.20 -36.39
C ILE A 784 9.35 -28.34 -36.51
N ASN A 785 9.08 -29.36 -37.34
CA ASN A 785 10.06 -30.42 -37.62
C ASN A 785 11.33 -29.87 -38.26
N LYS A 786 11.21 -28.91 -39.19
CA LYS A 786 12.37 -28.25 -39.79
C LYS A 786 13.16 -27.39 -38.79
N GLY A 787 12.46 -26.75 -37.85
CA GLY A 787 13.10 -26.02 -36.74
C GLY A 787 13.88 -26.94 -35.80
N VAL A 788 13.31 -28.11 -35.45
CA VAL A 788 13.96 -29.13 -34.62
C VAL A 788 15.16 -29.74 -35.34
N GLU A 789 15.08 -30.01 -36.64
CA GLU A 789 16.20 -30.50 -37.45
C GLU A 789 17.35 -29.47 -37.53
N LEU A 790 17.03 -28.18 -37.71
CA LEU A 790 18.04 -27.11 -37.68
C LEU A 790 18.71 -26.98 -36.32
N LEU A 791 17.94 -27.13 -35.22
CA LEU A 791 18.49 -27.15 -33.86
C LEU A 791 19.41 -28.36 -33.65
N GLN A 792 19.01 -29.56 -34.08
CA GLN A 792 19.85 -30.76 -33.98
C GLN A 792 21.15 -30.63 -34.78
N ASN A 793 21.07 -30.08 -36.00
CA ASN A 793 22.24 -29.85 -36.83
C ASN A 793 23.16 -28.77 -36.23
N GLY A 794 22.59 -27.68 -35.71
CA GLY A 794 23.34 -26.64 -35.00
C GLY A 794 24.03 -27.18 -33.74
N LEU A 795 23.34 -28.03 -32.97
CA LEU A 795 23.96 -28.65 -31.81
C LEU A 795 25.09 -29.60 -32.20
N LYS A 796 24.90 -30.42 -33.23
CA LYS A 796 25.94 -31.34 -33.68
C LYS A 796 27.23 -30.60 -34.05
N VAL A 797 27.12 -29.46 -34.74
CA VAL A 797 28.28 -28.61 -35.09
C VAL A 797 28.99 -28.08 -33.83
N ILE A 798 28.24 -27.64 -32.82
CA ILE A 798 28.84 -27.14 -31.57
C ILE A 798 29.48 -28.29 -30.78
N SER A 799 28.86 -29.47 -30.76
CA SER A 799 29.42 -30.70 -30.15
C SER A 799 30.73 -31.12 -30.82
N ASP A 800 30.76 -31.10 -32.16
CA ASP A 800 31.96 -31.42 -32.95
C ASP A 800 33.08 -30.38 -32.71
N CYS A 801 32.74 -29.09 -32.56
CA CYS A 801 33.70 -28.04 -32.20
C CYS A 801 34.22 -28.17 -30.77
N LEU A 802 33.34 -28.53 -29.81
CA LEU A 802 33.72 -28.74 -28.42
C LEU A 802 34.65 -29.95 -28.30
N THR A 803 34.34 -31.08 -28.94
CA THR A 803 35.21 -32.28 -28.90
C THR A 803 36.59 -32.08 -29.54
N GLN A 804 36.73 -31.11 -30.45
CA GLN A 804 38.02 -30.71 -31.03
C GLN A 804 38.78 -29.66 -30.20
N TRP A 805 38.14 -29.07 -29.19
CA TRP A 805 38.76 -28.09 -28.31
C TRP A 805 39.75 -28.79 -27.37
N GLN A 806 41.05 -28.71 -27.66
CA GLN A 806 42.10 -29.19 -26.75
C GLN A 806 42.39 -28.14 -25.67
N PRO A 807 42.14 -28.41 -24.38
CA PRO A 807 42.44 -27.48 -23.30
C PRO A 807 43.95 -27.44 -23.04
N SER A 808 44.58 -26.28 -23.18
CA SER A 808 46.02 -26.08 -22.91
C SER A 808 46.35 -25.83 -21.43
N HIS A 809 45.33 -25.66 -20.56
CA HIS A 809 45.48 -25.37 -19.13
C HIS A 809 44.42 -26.10 -18.28
N VAL A 810 44.72 -26.37 -17.00
CA VAL A 810 43.83 -27.08 -16.06
C VAL A 810 42.49 -26.34 -15.86
N GLU A 811 42.49 -25.01 -15.77
CA GLU A 811 41.26 -24.19 -15.71
C GLU A 811 40.42 -24.28 -17.00
N SER A 812 41.06 -24.54 -18.15
CA SER A 812 40.36 -24.75 -19.43
C SER A 812 39.69 -26.13 -19.49
N ALA A 813 40.16 -27.12 -18.74
CA ALA A 813 39.57 -28.47 -18.72
C ALA A 813 38.27 -28.49 -17.89
N GLU A 814 38.22 -27.76 -16.78
CA GLU A 814 37.03 -27.71 -15.91
C GLU A 814 35.88 -26.91 -16.55
N LEU A 815 36.21 -25.84 -17.28
CA LEU A 815 35.25 -25.12 -18.13
C LEU A 815 34.76 -26.00 -19.30
N HIS A 816 35.67 -26.75 -19.94
CA HIS A 816 35.32 -27.67 -21.01
C HIS A 816 34.33 -28.75 -20.55
N ASP A 817 34.53 -29.32 -19.35
CA ASP A 817 33.65 -30.34 -18.78
C ASP A 817 32.27 -29.78 -18.36
N LYS A 818 32.23 -28.55 -17.84
CA LYS A 818 30.97 -27.81 -17.60
C LYS A 818 30.21 -27.54 -18.90
N PHE A 819 30.90 -27.10 -19.96
CA PHE A 819 30.25 -26.87 -21.25
C PHE A 819 29.67 -28.18 -21.82
N LEU A 820 30.39 -29.30 -21.73
CA LEU A 820 29.89 -30.63 -22.15
C LEU A 820 28.64 -31.07 -21.37
N THR A 821 28.58 -30.84 -20.05
CA THR A 821 27.42 -31.21 -19.22
C THR A 821 26.19 -30.34 -19.53
N HIS A 822 26.37 -29.04 -19.72
CA HIS A 822 25.29 -28.15 -20.16
C HIS A 822 24.79 -28.51 -21.57
N PHE A 823 25.72 -28.90 -22.45
CA PHE A 823 25.39 -29.28 -23.82
C PHE A 823 24.62 -30.61 -23.91
N SER A 824 25.06 -31.62 -23.17
CA SER A 824 24.36 -32.92 -23.02
C SER A 824 22.93 -32.74 -22.47
N SER A 825 22.74 -31.80 -21.54
CA SER A 825 21.40 -31.47 -21.02
C SER A 825 20.50 -30.87 -22.10
N LEU A 826 21.06 -30.04 -22.98
CA LEU A 826 20.33 -29.43 -24.11
C LEU A 826 19.99 -30.47 -25.20
N GLU A 827 20.91 -31.39 -25.51
CA GLU A 827 20.66 -32.52 -26.41
C GLU A 827 19.52 -33.42 -25.89
N ASN A 828 19.48 -33.68 -24.58
CA ASN A 828 18.42 -34.46 -23.95
C ASN A 828 17.04 -33.79 -24.04
N VAL A 829 16.96 -32.46 -23.87
CA VAL A 829 15.70 -31.71 -24.02
C VAL A 829 15.21 -31.73 -25.46
N ILE A 830 16.11 -31.60 -26.43
CA ILE A 830 15.77 -31.65 -27.86
C ILE A 830 15.40 -33.08 -28.29
N ALA A 831 16.05 -34.11 -27.75
CA ALA A 831 15.67 -35.50 -27.97
C ALA A 831 14.28 -35.82 -27.41
N ARG A 832 13.90 -35.22 -26.27
CA ARG A 832 12.52 -35.31 -25.74
C ARG A 832 11.52 -34.61 -26.64
N LEU A 833 11.85 -33.44 -27.19
CA LEU A 833 11.01 -32.75 -28.18
C LEU A 833 10.82 -33.59 -29.45
N VAL A 834 11.84 -34.31 -29.90
CA VAL A 834 11.75 -35.24 -31.04
C VAL A 834 10.91 -36.48 -30.70
N GLY A 835 11.06 -37.01 -29.49
CA GLY A 835 10.25 -38.14 -29.00
C GLY A 835 8.75 -37.82 -28.87
N LEU A 836 8.39 -36.53 -28.76
CA LEU A 836 7.02 -36.05 -28.81
C LEU A 836 6.47 -35.92 -30.25
N THR A 837 7.33 -36.03 -31.28
CA THR A 837 6.97 -35.92 -32.71
C THR A 837 6.86 -37.26 -33.45
N SER A 838 7.29 -38.38 -32.84
CA SER A 838 7.21 -39.75 -33.38
C SER A 838 6.00 -40.51 -32.84
#